data_AF-A0A0L8H8T8-F1
#
_entry.id   AF-A0A0L8H8T8-F1
#
_cell.length_a   1.000
_cell.length_b   1.000
_cell.length_c   1.000
_cell.angle_alpha   90.00
_cell.angle_beta   90.00
_cell.angle_gamma   90.00
#
_symmetry.space_group_name_H-M   'P 1'
#
loop_
_entity.id
_entity.type
_entity.pdbx_description
1 polymer ?
#
loop_
_entity_poly.entity_id
_entity_poly.type
_entity_poly.pdbx_seq_one_letter_code
_entity_poly.pdbx_strand_id
1 'polypeptide(L)'
;MCIHIDYNLRFLFINKYIIEYFSSCLTTHILTSSIEELEEELEAERQARAKAEKQRTELNRELEEVGERLDEAGGATAAQMELNKKREQELLRLRRDLEESSMQHEAQIATLRKKNTEATNELSDQIDQLQKVKSRLEKEKSQLRGEVDDLQGQLEHVGKNRGCSDKMSKQMEAQLSELNSKIDEQARSVSELTSQKSRLQGENADLTRQLEEAEHNVGQLTKLKNNLNHQLEEAKRTAEDEGRLRVKLQAEVRNLNADIDGIRETLEEEQESKSDLQRALSRANAEVQQWRSKFESEGTARADELEDAKRKLQAKLSEAEQLIDSLQSKSAALEKAKSRLQGELEDMMIDVERSTAHANNLEKKQRGFDKTISEWQHKSNDLQAELENAQKEARGYSAELFRVRAQCEEVGDTVESLRRENKNLADEIHDLTDQLGEGGRNTHEIEKARKRLALEKEELQAALEEAEAALEQEEAKVMRSTLEISQIRQEIDRRLQEKEEEFDNTRRNHQRAMESMQASLEAESKGKAEAMRIKKKLEQDINELEIALDGSNRGKAELEKNLKKYQAQIRAERARKAAENELADASDRVNELQAQLSTSNSQKRKLEGDITAMQTDLDELNHELKSADERAKHAMADATRLADELRQEQDHALSVEKVRKSLESQVKELQVRLDESEAAALKGGKKMIQKLESRVRELESELDSEQRRHAETQKSMRKVDRRVKELSFQQDEDRKNHERMQELVDKLQNKIKTYKRQVEEAEEIAAVNLAKFRKVQQELEDAEERADQAESAVQKLRAKNRSSVSAARASPL
;
A
#
# COMPACT_ATOMS: atom_id res chain seq x y z
N MET A 1 206.32 -118.84 20.30
CA MET A 1 207.09 -117.94 21.19
C MET A 1 206.10 -116.93 21.75
N CYS A 2 205.87 -116.69 23.03
CA CYS A 2 206.22 -117.33 24.30
C CYS A 2 205.44 -116.55 25.39
N ILE A 3 204.82 -117.28 26.33
CA ILE A 3 204.83 -117.02 27.79
C ILE A 3 204.05 -115.80 28.38
N HIS A 4 203.22 -116.14 29.40
CA HIS A 4 202.72 -115.38 30.58
C HIS A 4 201.25 -114.86 30.67
N ILE A 5 200.47 -115.58 31.51
CA ILE A 5 199.57 -115.14 32.62
C ILE A 5 198.35 -114.25 32.21
N ASP A 6 197.12 -114.74 32.09
CA ASP A 6 196.17 -115.33 33.07
C ASP A 6 195.57 -114.32 34.09
N TYR A 7 194.24 -114.32 34.23
CA TYR A 7 193.34 -113.40 34.98
C TYR A 7 192.99 -112.01 34.38
N ASN A 8 192.02 -111.96 33.46
CA ASN A 8 190.91 -110.96 33.47
C ASN A 8 189.84 -111.17 32.38
N LEU A 9 189.71 -112.38 31.84
CA LEU A 9 188.78 -112.71 30.75
C LEU A 9 187.37 -113.15 31.20
N ARG A 10 186.97 -112.92 32.46
CA ARG A 10 185.68 -113.40 33.01
C ARG A 10 184.75 -112.34 33.63
N PHE A 11 185.12 -111.06 33.69
CA PHE A 11 184.36 -110.05 34.47
C PHE A 11 183.52 -109.05 33.66
N LEU A 12 183.74 -108.81 32.36
CA LEU A 12 182.98 -107.79 31.62
C LEU A 12 181.94 -108.32 30.62
N PHE A 13 181.94 -109.62 30.33
CA PHE A 13 180.87 -110.25 29.53
C PHE A 13 179.54 -110.38 30.31
N ILE A 14 179.56 -110.29 31.64
CA ILE A 14 178.35 -110.30 32.50
C ILE A 14 177.72 -108.91 32.59
N ASN A 15 178.50 -107.82 32.51
CA ASN A 15 177.97 -106.45 32.50
C ASN A 15 177.22 -106.11 31.20
N LYS A 16 177.55 -106.79 30.10
CA LYS A 16 176.84 -106.66 28.83
C LYS A 16 175.41 -107.21 28.88
N TYR A 17 175.12 -108.18 29.74
CA TYR A 17 173.78 -108.79 29.83
C TYR A 17 172.90 -108.16 30.92
N ILE A 18 173.47 -107.61 32.00
CA ILE A 18 172.69 -107.00 33.09
C ILE A 18 172.21 -105.58 32.73
N ILE A 19 173.01 -104.79 32.01
CA ILE A 19 172.63 -103.42 31.63
C ILE A 19 171.58 -103.39 30.51
N GLU A 20 171.66 -104.29 29.52
CA GLU A 20 170.64 -104.38 28.45
C GLU A 20 169.30 -104.95 28.98
N TYR A 21 169.33 -105.88 29.95
CA TYR A 21 168.11 -106.42 30.56
C TYR A 21 167.42 -105.43 31.51
N PHE A 22 168.18 -104.65 32.30
CA PHE A 22 167.62 -103.58 33.13
C PHE A 22 167.14 -102.37 32.31
N SER A 23 167.84 -101.99 31.24
CA SER A 23 167.43 -100.87 30.39
C SER A 23 166.15 -101.19 29.61
N SER A 24 166.00 -102.41 29.08
CA SER A 24 164.77 -102.87 28.40
C SER A 24 163.59 -103.01 29.37
N CYS A 25 163.81 -103.52 30.59
CA CYS A 25 162.74 -103.60 31.60
C CYS A 25 162.29 -102.21 32.11
N LEU A 26 163.22 -101.25 32.21
CA LEU A 26 162.91 -99.87 32.60
C LEU A 26 162.14 -99.11 31.49
N THR A 27 162.49 -99.33 30.21
CA THR A 27 161.72 -98.74 29.10
C THR A 27 160.32 -99.33 28.98
N THR A 28 160.18 -100.64 29.24
CA THR A 28 158.86 -101.28 29.20
C THR A 28 157.97 -100.77 30.34
N HIS A 29 158.50 -100.59 31.55
CA HIS A 29 157.70 -100.10 32.69
C HIS A 29 157.30 -98.61 32.55
N ILE A 30 158.19 -97.76 32.00
CA ILE A 30 157.85 -96.36 31.69
C ILE A 30 156.77 -96.28 30.60
N LEU A 31 156.84 -97.14 29.57
CA LEU A 31 155.82 -97.19 28.53
C LEU A 31 154.48 -97.74 29.03
N THR A 32 154.47 -98.74 29.92
CA THR A 32 153.21 -99.23 30.52
C THR A 32 152.58 -98.16 31.43
N SER A 33 153.38 -97.45 32.23
CA SER A 33 152.88 -96.38 33.11
C SER A 33 152.32 -95.18 32.31
N SER A 34 152.95 -94.80 31.19
CA SER A 34 152.40 -93.74 30.33
C SER A 34 151.15 -94.19 29.56
N ILE A 35 151.00 -95.48 29.25
CA ILE A 35 149.76 -95.98 28.63
C ILE A 35 148.61 -95.96 29.65
N GLU A 36 148.85 -96.37 30.90
CA GLU A 36 147.84 -96.30 31.97
C GLU A 36 147.43 -94.84 32.27
N GLU A 37 148.37 -93.89 32.32
CA GLU A 37 148.06 -92.46 32.49
C GLU A 37 147.23 -91.89 31.31
N LEU A 38 147.55 -92.26 30.06
CA LEU A 38 146.79 -91.83 28.89
C LEU A 38 145.41 -92.48 28.80
N GLU A 39 145.24 -93.70 29.30
CA GLU A 39 143.94 -94.37 29.40
C GLU A 39 143.04 -93.71 30.48
N GLU A 40 143.62 -93.31 31.61
CA GLU A 40 142.90 -92.54 32.64
C GLU A 40 142.48 -91.14 32.15
N GLU A 41 143.36 -90.43 31.43
CA GLU A 41 143.03 -89.13 30.82
C GLU A 41 141.95 -89.26 29.75
N LEU A 42 141.96 -90.31 28.92
CA LEU A 42 140.94 -90.55 27.90
C LEU A 42 139.57 -90.85 28.52
N GLU A 43 139.53 -91.57 29.64
CA GLU A 43 138.29 -91.90 30.34
C GLU A 43 137.72 -90.67 31.08
N ALA A 44 138.58 -89.82 31.63
CA ALA A 44 138.19 -88.52 32.19
C ALA A 44 137.60 -87.57 31.12
N GLU A 45 138.23 -87.50 29.94
CA GLU A 45 137.74 -86.70 28.80
C GLU A 45 136.38 -87.21 28.29
N ARG A 46 136.18 -88.54 28.26
CA ARG A 46 134.88 -89.15 27.92
C ARG A 46 133.77 -88.77 28.91
N GLN A 47 134.06 -88.79 30.21
CA GLN A 47 133.10 -88.38 31.23
C GLN A 47 132.78 -86.88 31.17
N ALA A 48 133.78 -86.02 30.91
CA ALA A 48 133.59 -84.58 30.73
C ALA A 48 132.71 -84.29 29.50
N ARG A 49 132.96 -84.98 28.38
CA ARG A 49 132.16 -84.86 27.15
C ARG A 49 130.71 -85.31 27.34
N ALA A 50 130.47 -86.42 28.06
CA ALA A 50 129.12 -86.88 28.37
C ALA A 50 128.33 -85.89 29.25
N LYS A 51 128.99 -85.21 30.20
CA LYS A 51 128.37 -84.13 30.98
C LYS A 51 128.06 -82.90 30.13
N ALA A 52 128.98 -82.49 29.26
CA ALA A 52 128.78 -81.37 28.34
C ALA A 52 127.62 -81.65 27.35
N GLU A 53 127.49 -82.89 26.87
CA GLU A 53 126.38 -83.28 25.99
C GLU A 53 125.02 -83.23 26.70
N LYS A 54 124.95 -83.69 27.95
CA LYS A 54 123.72 -83.56 28.77
C LYS A 54 123.34 -82.10 29.00
N GLN A 55 124.28 -81.25 29.40
CA GLN A 55 124.01 -79.82 29.56
C GLN A 55 123.58 -79.16 28.25
N ARG A 56 124.16 -79.55 27.12
CA ARG A 56 123.74 -79.05 25.80
C ARG A 56 122.31 -79.45 25.46
N THR A 57 121.92 -80.71 25.75
CA THR A 57 120.53 -81.14 25.52
C THR A 57 119.54 -80.46 26.46
N GLU A 58 119.94 -80.20 27.70
CA GLU A 58 119.08 -79.55 28.70
C GLU A 58 118.86 -78.07 28.36
N LEU A 59 119.93 -77.36 27.95
CA LEU A 59 119.83 -75.99 27.43
C LEU A 59 119.03 -75.89 26.13
N ASN A 60 119.12 -76.89 25.24
CA ASN A 60 118.29 -76.92 24.03
C ASN A 60 116.80 -77.07 24.38
N ARG A 61 116.47 -77.90 25.38
CA ARG A 61 115.09 -78.08 25.84
C ARG A 61 114.55 -76.80 26.49
N GLU A 62 115.37 -76.09 27.26
CA GLU A 62 115.01 -74.79 27.83
C GLU A 62 114.81 -73.72 26.74
N LEU A 63 115.64 -73.74 25.68
CA LEU A 63 115.47 -72.86 24.52
C LEU A 63 114.17 -73.14 23.75
N GLU A 64 113.81 -74.41 23.57
CA GLU A 64 112.53 -74.80 22.96
C GLU A 64 111.33 -74.37 23.84
N GLU A 65 111.39 -74.59 25.17
CA GLU A 65 110.32 -74.14 26.09
C GLU A 65 110.18 -72.61 26.13
N VAL A 66 111.29 -71.85 26.04
CA VAL A 66 111.24 -70.39 25.95
C VAL A 66 110.73 -69.93 24.58
N GLY A 67 111.06 -70.66 23.51
CA GLY A 67 110.53 -70.42 22.16
C GLY A 67 109.02 -70.60 22.09
N GLU A 68 108.50 -71.71 22.61
CA GLU A 68 107.05 -71.97 22.66
C GLU A 68 106.31 -70.91 23.49
N ARG A 69 106.86 -70.48 24.63
CA ARG A 69 106.29 -69.38 25.43
C ARG A 69 106.31 -68.04 24.70
N LEU A 70 107.35 -67.77 23.90
CA LEU A 70 107.43 -66.54 23.12
C LEU A 70 106.42 -66.55 21.97
N ASP A 71 106.22 -67.70 21.32
CA ASP A 71 105.22 -67.86 20.26
C ASP A 71 103.79 -67.78 20.80
N GLU A 72 103.51 -68.36 21.97
CA GLU A 72 102.23 -68.20 22.66
C GLU A 72 101.98 -66.75 23.09
N ALA A 73 102.99 -66.06 23.64
CA ALA A 73 102.89 -64.64 23.99
C ALA A 73 102.73 -63.75 22.74
N GLY A 74 103.40 -64.09 21.64
CA GLY A 74 103.25 -63.44 20.34
C GLY A 74 101.86 -63.63 19.75
N GLY A 75 101.31 -64.85 19.83
CA GLY A 75 99.94 -65.18 19.42
C GLY A 75 98.88 -64.45 20.24
N ALA A 76 99.03 -64.42 21.57
CA ALA A 76 98.14 -63.69 22.46
C ALA A 76 98.16 -62.18 22.18
N THR A 77 99.33 -61.61 21.90
CA THR A 77 99.48 -60.19 21.57
C THR A 77 98.86 -59.87 20.19
N ALA A 78 99.02 -60.75 19.20
CA ALA A 78 98.40 -60.60 17.88
C ALA A 78 96.86 -60.69 17.96
N ALA A 79 96.33 -61.65 18.73
CA ALA A 79 94.90 -61.78 18.96
C ALA A 79 94.32 -60.55 19.67
N GLN A 80 95.03 -60.01 20.66
CA GLN A 80 94.64 -58.80 21.38
C GLN A 80 94.66 -57.56 20.47
N MET A 81 95.65 -57.44 19.57
CA MET A 81 95.69 -56.36 18.57
C MET A 81 94.55 -56.45 17.56
N GLU A 82 94.20 -57.63 17.07
CA GLU A 82 93.03 -57.85 16.19
C GLU A 82 91.71 -57.49 16.90
N LEU A 83 91.57 -57.86 18.18
CA LEU A 83 90.40 -57.51 19.00
C LEU A 83 90.30 -55.99 19.24
N ASN A 84 91.41 -55.33 19.50
CA ASN A 84 91.46 -53.87 19.62
C ASN A 84 91.14 -53.17 18.30
N LYS A 85 91.64 -53.68 17.17
CA LYS A 85 91.33 -53.14 15.83
C LYS A 85 89.85 -53.29 15.48
N LYS A 86 89.22 -54.41 15.84
CA LYS A 86 87.77 -54.60 15.70
C LYS A 86 86.97 -53.65 16.58
N ARG A 87 87.38 -53.46 17.84
CA ARG A 87 86.78 -52.47 18.74
C ARG A 87 86.92 -51.04 18.23
N GLU A 88 88.08 -50.68 17.67
CA GLU A 88 88.29 -49.37 17.06
C GLU A 88 87.41 -49.17 15.82
N GLN A 89 87.24 -50.21 14.99
CA GLN A 89 86.33 -50.17 13.85
C GLN A 89 84.86 -50.08 14.26
N GLU A 90 84.44 -50.81 15.29
CA GLU A 90 83.09 -50.70 15.86
C GLU A 90 82.86 -49.33 16.49
N LEU A 91 83.82 -48.77 17.21
CA LEU A 91 83.73 -47.41 17.76
C LEU A 91 83.63 -46.36 16.67
N LEU A 92 84.39 -46.49 15.58
CA LEU A 92 84.30 -45.61 14.41
C LEU A 92 82.93 -45.71 13.74
N ARG A 93 82.39 -46.92 13.60
CA ARG A 93 81.06 -47.14 13.05
C ARG A 93 79.97 -46.55 13.95
N LEU A 94 80.00 -46.83 15.24
CA LEU A 94 79.04 -46.29 16.21
C LEU A 94 79.10 -44.75 16.28
N ARG A 95 80.29 -44.15 16.12
CA ARG A 95 80.42 -42.69 16.02
C ARG A 95 79.78 -42.13 14.76
N ARG A 96 79.96 -42.78 13.61
CA ARG A 96 79.28 -42.38 12.36
C ARG A 96 77.78 -42.54 12.47
N ASP A 97 77.30 -43.67 12.99
CA ASP A 97 75.87 -43.92 13.17
C ASP A 97 75.25 -42.89 14.15
N LEU A 98 76.00 -42.49 15.19
CA LEU A 98 75.59 -41.42 16.12
C LEU A 98 75.59 -40.03 15.46
N GLU A 99 76.61 -39.69 14.67
CA GLU A 99 76.68 -38.43 13.92
C GLU A 99 75.57 -38.33 12.86
N GLU A 100 75.28 -39.41 12.15
CA GLU A 100 74.18 -39.50 11.18
C GLU A 100 72.82 -39.37 11.85
N SER A 101 72.62 -40.06 12.98
CA SER A 101 71.41 -39.93 13.79
C SER A 101 71.24 -38.50 14.32
N SER A 102 72.32 -37.90 14.84
CA SER A 102 72.31 -36.51 15.31
C SER A 102 71.97 -35.52 14.20
N MET A 103 72.56 -35.68 13.02
CA MET A 103 72.26 -34.87 11.82
C MET A 103 70.80 -35.04 11.38
N GLN A 104 70.26 -36.25 11.41
CA GLN A 104 68.85 -36.50 11.10
C GLN A 104 67.91 -35.85 12.12
N HIS A 105 68.23 -35.95 13.41
CA HIS A 105 67.46 -35.29 14.47
C HIS A 105 67.53 -33.76 14.35
N GLU A 106 68.70 -33.19 14.06
CA GLU A 106 68.85 -31.75 13.83
C GLU A 106 68.07 -31.29 12.59
N ALA A 107 68.08 -32.06 11.49
CA ALA A 107 67.29 -31.77 10.30
C ALA A 107 65.78 -31.85 10.56
N GLN A 108 65.33 -32.84 11.34
CA GLN A 108 63.94 -32.95 11.77
C GLN A 108 63.52 -31.78 12.67
N ILE A 109 64.36 -31.39 13.64
CA ILE A 109 64.13 -30.23 14.51
C ILE A 109 64.07 -28.93 13.69
N ALA A 110 64.97 -28.75 12.71
CA ALA A 110 64.95 -27.59 11.82
C ALA A 110 63.65 -27.53 11.00
N THR A 111 63.19 -28.68 10.49
CA THR A 111 61.94 -28.78 9.74
C THR A 111 60.72 -28.48 10.61
N LEU A 112 60.68 -29.01 11.84
CA LEU A 112 59.60 -28.73 12.80
C LEU A 112 59.60 -27.26 13.23
N ARG A 113 60.78 -26.66 13.45
CA ARG A 113 60.90 -25.22 13.73
C ARG A 113 60.37 -24.38 12.58
N LYS A 114 60.74 -24.72 11.34
CA LYS A 114 60.25 -24.03 10.14
C LYS A 114 58.73 -24.11 10.03
N LYS A 115 58.15 -25.31 10.18
CA LYS A 115 56.68 -25.50 10.18
C LYS A 115 56.00 -24.71 11.30
N ASN A 116 56.57 -24.69 12.50
CA ASN A 116 56.00 -23.94 13.62
C ASN A 116 56.08 -22.42 13.38
N THR A 117 57.17 -21.93 12.79
CA THR A 117 57.29 -20.52 12.38
C THR A 117 56.29 -20.17 11.28
N GLU A 118 56.11 -21.02 10.27
CA GLU A 118 55.12 -20.85 9.21
C GLU A 118 53.68 -20.83 9.79
N ALA A 119 53.33 -21.78 10.65
CA ALA A 119 52.03 -21.79 11.33
C ALA A 119 51.82 -20.56 12.22
N THR A 120 52.86 -20.10 12.91
CA THR A 120 52.78 -18.89 13.74
C THR A 120 52.57 -17.64 12.87
N ASN A 121 53.21 -17.55 11.71
CA ASN A 121 53.00 -16.46 10.77
C ASN A 121 51.59 -16.50 10.15
N GLU A 122 51.09 -17.69 9.77
CA GLU A 122 49.72 -17.84 9.26
C GLU A 122 48.67 -17.43 10.31
N LEU A 123 48.85 -17.82 11.57
CA LEU A 123 47.98 -17.38 12.66
C LEU A 123 48.07 -15.88 12.90
N SER A 124 49.26 -15.27 12.76
CA SER A 124 49.44 -13.82 12.84
C SER A 124 48.69 -13.10 11.71
N ASP A 125 48.80 -13.59 10.47
CA ASP A 125 48.10 -13.04 9.31
C ASP A 125 46.57 -13.17 9.44
N GLN A 126 46.09 -14.31 9.98
CA GLN A 126 44.67 -14.50 10.29
C GLN A 126 44.18 -13.52 11.36
N ILE A 127 44.98 -13.26 12.39
CA ILE A 127 44.66 -12.26 13.42
C ILE A 127 44.56 -10.86 12.82
N ASP A 128 45.50 -10.47 11.95
CA ASP A 128 45.49 -9.17 11.29
C ASP A 128 44.29 -9.00 10.34
N GLN A 129 43.93 -10.06 9.62
CA GLN A 129 42.72 -10.09 8.80
C GLN A 129 41.45 -9.93 9.65
N LEU A 130 41.35 -10.67 10.75
CA LEU A 130 40.21 -10.57 11.67
C LEU A 130 40.12 -9.19 12.32
N GLN A 131 41.25 -8.56 12.67
CA GLN A 131 41.27 -7.17 13.17
C GLN A 131 40.78 -6.17 12.12
N LYS A 132 41.18 -6.32 10.85
CA LYS A 132 40.66 -5.47 9.76
C LYS A 132 39.15 -5.65 9.57
N VAL A 133 38.67 -6.89 9.54
CA VAL A 133 37.22 -7.18 9.42
C VAL A 133 36.46 -6.60 10.62
N LYS A 134 36.97 -6.77 11.84
CA LYS A 134 36.39 -6.16 13.05
C LYS A 134 36.29 -4.64 12.93
N SER A 135 37.36 -3.97 12.49
CA SER A 135 37.37 -2.51 12.32
C SER A 135 36.35 -2.02 11.29
N ARG A 136 36.13 -2.82 10.23
CA ARG A 136 35.14 -2.53 9.19
C ARG A 136 33.71 -2.71 9.73
N LEU A 137 33.45 -3.81 10.44
CA LEU A 137 32.17 -4.06 11.08
C LEU A 137 31.83 -3.03 12.17
N GLU A 138 32.83 -2.53 12.91
CA GLU A 138 32.63 -1.44 13.88
C GLU A 138 32.25 -0.12 13.19
N LYS A 139 32.83 0.18 12.02
CA LYS A 139 32.44 1.34 11.21
C LYS A 139 31.03 1.18 10.64
N GLU A 140 30.72 0.05 10.03
CA GLU A 140 29.39 -0.25 9.48
C GLU A 140 28.32 -0.21 10.60
N LYS A 141 28.61 -0.77 11.77
CA LYS A 141 27.74 -0.66 12.95
C LYS A 141 27.51 0.80 13.37
N SER A 142 28.55 1.63 13.36
CA SER A 142 28.42 3.05 13.71
C SER A 142 27.58 3.83 12.70
N GLN A 143 27.71 3.49 11.42
CA GLN A 143 26.96 4.11 10.32
C GLN A 143 25.48 3.72 10.38
N LEU A 144 25.18 2.43 10.54
CA LEU A 144 23.80 1.95 10.73
C LEU A 144 23.15 2.56 11.98
N ARG A 145 23.93 2.84 13.03
CA ARG A 145 23.42 3.53 14.22
C ARG A 145 23.01 4.97 13.93
N GLY A 146 23.81 5.69 13.15
CA GLY A 146 23.46 7.03 12.68
C GLY A 146 22.21 7.03 11.81
N GLU A 147 22.08 6.07 10.89
CA GLU A 147 20.89 5.91 10.04
C GLU A 147 19.63 5.63 10.87
N VAL A 148 19.73 4.82 11.93
CA VAL A 148 18.61 4.56 12.86
C VAL A 148 18.21 5.84 13.60
N ASP A 149 19.17 6.63 14.09
CA ASP A 149 18.89 7.88 14.79
C ASP A 149 18.26 8.92 13.85
N ASP A 150 18.72 9.01 12.60
CA ASP A 150 18.14 9.87 11.56
C ASP A 150 16.70 9.46 11.20
N LEU A 151 16.45 8.16 11.04
CA LEU A 151 15.11 7.62 10.79
C LEU A 151 14.16 7.85 11.98
N GLN A 152 14.65 7.76 13.22
CA GLN A 152 13.87 8.11 14.41
C GLN A 152 13.50 9.59 14.42
N GLY A 153 14.44 10.48 14.08
CA GLY A 153 14.17 11.91 13.94
C GLY A 153 13.12 12.23 12.85
N GLN A 154 13.18 11.53 11.71
CA GLN A 154 12.15 11.63 10.67
C GLN A 154 10.78 11.13 11.14
N LEU A 155 10.74 10.03 11.89
CA LEU A 155 9.50 9.48 12.45
C LEU A 155 8.83 10.47 13.43
N GLU A 156 9.61 11.11 14.29
CA GLU A 156 9.11 12.16 15.19
C GLU A 156 8.59 13.39 14.42
N HIS A 157 9.27 13.78 13.34
CA HIS A 157 8.83 14.88 12.48
C HIS A 157 7.50 14.56 11.78
N VAL A 158 7.37 13.36 11.22
CA VAL A 158 6.12 12.85 10.64
C VAL A 158 5.02 12.79 11.69
N GLY A 159 5.32 12.34 12.91
CA GLY A 159 4.38 12.34 14.03
C GLY A 159 3.84 13.73 14.39
N LYS A 160 4.71 14.74 14.41
CA LYS A 160 4.31 16.15 14.64
C LYS A 160 3.45 16.68 13.50
N ASN A 161 3.82 16.41 12.24
CA ASN A 161 3.05 16.83 11.08
C ASN A 161 1.67 16.16 11.04
N ARG A 162 1.58 14.88 11.40
CA ARG A 162 0.30 14.17 11.55
C ARG A 162 -0.58 14.83 12.60
N GLY A 163 -0.03 15.15 13.78
CA GLY A 163 -0.75 15.87 14.83
C GLY A 163 -1.25 17.27 14.42
N CYS A 164 -0.49 17.99 13.58
CA CYS A 164 -0.93 19.25 12.99
C CYS A 164 -2.06 19.03 11.96
N SER A 165 -1.95 18.00 11.12
CA SER A 165 -3.01 17.62 10.17
C SER A 165 -4.30 17.23 10.87
N ASP A 166 -4.23 16.42 11.94
CA ASP A 166 -5.40 16.01 12.72
C ASP A 166 -6.11 17.20 13.36
N LYS A 167 -5.35 18.20 13.84
CA LYS A 167 -5.93 19.45 14.37
C LYS A 167 -6.62 20.27 13.28
N MET A 168 -6.01 20.37 12.10
CA MET A 168 -6.61 21.06 10.96
C MET A 168 -7.87 20.33 10.48
N SER A 169 -7.87 19.00 10.44
CA SER A 169 -9.03 18.18 10.08
C SER A 169 -10.19 18.43 11.04
N LYS A 170 -9.94 18.42 12.35
CA LYS A 170 -10.97 18.73 13.36
C LYS A 170 -11.50 20.16 13.24
N GLN A 171 -10.65 21.12 12.86
CA GLN A 171 -11.07 22.50 12.63
C GLN A 171 -11.96 22.61 11.39
N MET A 172 -11.64 21.89 10.32
CA MET A 172 -12.46 21.82 9.10
C MET A 172 -13.79 21.11 9.35
N GLU A 173 -13.81 20.03 10.15
CA GLU A 173 -15.04 19.35 10.58
C GLU A 173 -15.94 20.28 11.40
N ALA A 174 -15.36 21.09 12.30
CA ALA A 174 -16.12 22.09 13.06
C ALA A 174 -16.71 23.17 12.15
N GLN A 175 -15.94 23.65 11.17
CA GLN A 175 -16.42 24.63 10.18
C GLN A 175 -17.54 24.05 9.29
N LEU A 176 -17.44 22.79 8.88
CA LEU A 176 -18.48 22.09 8.13
C LEU A 176 -19.76 21.93 8.97
N SER A 177 -19.64 21.59 10.25
CA SER A 177 -20.78 21.52 11.17
C SER A 177 -21.47 22.88 11.34
N GLU A 178 -20.70 23.97 11.43
CA GLU A 178 -21.25 25.32 11.55
C GLU A 178 -21.95 25.77 10.25
N LEU A 179 -21.37 25.45 9.09
CA LEU A 179 -21.98 25.72 7.78
C LEU A 179 -23.26 24.90 7.59
N ASN A 180 -23.31 23.64 8.00
CA ASN A 180 -24.53 22.84 7.96
C ASN A 180 -25.63 23.43 8.86
N SER A 181 -25.29 23.90 10.07
CA SER A 181 -26.26 24.59 10.93
C SER A 181 -26.80 25.86 10.27
N LYS A 182 -25.94 26.63 9.56
CA LYS A 182 -26.37 27.81 8.80
C LYS A 182 -27.25 27.44 7.60
N ILE A 183 -26.96 26.34 6.91
CA ILE A 183 -27.79 25.82 5.81
C ILE A 183 -29.17 25.44 6.34
N ASP A 184 -29.26 24.76 7.48
CA ASP A 184 -30.54 24.39 8.10
C ASP A 184 -31.36 25.62 8.53
N GLU A 185 -30.70 26.65 9.08
CA GLU A 185 -31.35 27.93 9.38
C GLU A 185 -31.86 28.65 8.12
N GLN A 186 -31.06 28.69 7.05
CA GLN A 186 -31.49 29.26 5.79
C GLN A 186 -32.62 28.47 5.14
N ALA A 187 -32.60 27.14 5.22
CA ALA A 187 -33.68 26.28 4.74
C ALA A 187 -34.99 26.55 5.49
N ARG A 188 -34.94 26.75 6.82
CA ARG A 188 -36.11 27.17 7.61
C ARG A 188 -36.61 28.54 7.18
N SER A 189 -35.73 29.51 7.00
CA SER A 189 -36.10 30.86 6.54
C SER A 189 -36.74 30.84 5.16
N VAL A 190 -36.21 30.05 4.22
CA VAL A 190 -36.81 29.85 2.89
C VAL A 190 -38.19 29.22 2.99
N SER A 191 -38.38 28.22 3.86
CA SER A 191 -39.69 27.62 4.11
C SER A 191 -40.71 28.63 4.66
N GLU A 192 -40.27 29.50 5.57
CA GLU A 192 -41.09 30.55 6.16
C GLU A 192 -41.50 31.61 5.11
N LEU A 193 -40.54 32.08 4.31
CA LEU A 193 -40.77 33.00 3.21
C LEU A 193 -41.68 32.39 2.12
N THR A 194 -41.56 31.09 1.86
CA THR A 194 -42.42 30.38 0.90
C THR A 194 -43.86 30.28 1.41
N SER A 195 -44.04 30.00 2.69
CA SER A 195 -45.36 30.04 3.35
C SER A 195 -45.98 31.44 3.31
N GLN A 196 -45.17 32.48 3.58
CA GLN A 196 -45.59 33.87 3.52
C GLN A 196 -45.99 34.29 2.10
N LYS A 197 -45.20 33.88 1.08
CA LYS A 197 -45.53 34.07 -0.34
C LYS A 197 -46.85 33.40 -0.72
N SER A 198 -47.10 32.18 -0.24
CA SER A 198 -48.36 31.48 -0.50
C SER A 198 -49.56 32.19 0.12
N ARG A 199 -49.42 32.77 1.32
CA ARG A 199 -50.45 33.61 1.93
C ARG A 199 -50.73 34.86 1.11
N LEU A 200 -49.68 35.59 0.74
CA LEU A 200 -49.80 36.81 -0.05
C LEU A 200 -50.41 36.53 -1.44
N GLN A 201 -50.11 35.37 -2.05
CA GLN A 201 -50.77 34.95 -3.29
C GLN A 201 -52.26 34.66 -3.10
N GLY A 202 -52.66 34.07 -1.97
CA GLY A 202 -54.07 33.89 -1.61
C GLY A 202 -54.80 35.23 -1.43
N GLU A 203 -54.21 36.15 -0.67
CA GLU A 203 -54.76 37.51 -0.49
C GLU A 203 -54.86 38.27 -1.82
N ASN A 204 -53.87 38.12 -2.70
CA ASN A 204 -53.87 38.77 -4.02
C ASN A 204 -54.95 38.17 -4.94
N ALA A 205 -55.21 36.86 -4.86
CA ALA A 205 -56.31 36.22 -5.57
C ALA A 205 -57.69 36.71 -5.05
N ASP A 206 -57.84 36.84 -3.74
CA ASP A 206 -59.07 37.38 -3.13
C ASP A 206 -59.31 38.85 -3.50
N LEU A 207 -58.26 39.68 -3.49
CA LEU A 207 -58.32 41.08 -3.92
C LEU A 207 -58.65 41.19 -5.42
N THR A 208 -58.08 40.31 -6.26
CA THR A 208 -58.41 40.25 -7.69
C THR A 208 -59.87 39.90 -7.89
N ARG A 209 -60.40 38.94 -7.12
CA ARG A 209 -61.83 38.57 -7.16
C ARG A 209 -62.74 39.73 -6.73
N GLN A 210 -62.34 40.48 -5.70
CA GLN A 210 -63.08 41.67 -5.26
C GLN A 210 -63.06 42.78 -6.31
N LEU A 211 -61.93 42.95 -7.01
CA LEU A 211 -61.81 43.89 -8.12
C LEU A 211 -62.73 43.50 -9.28
N GLU A 212 -62.77 42.23 -9.67
CA GLU A 212 -63.66 41.71 -10.72
C GLU A 212 -65.15 41.90 -10.35
N GLU A 213 -65.54 41.65 -9.09
CA GLU A 213 -66.90 41.94 -8.59
C GLU A 213 -67.22 43.44 -8.64
N ALA A 214 -66.27 44.30 -8.27
CA ALA A 214 -66.43 45.76 -8.34
C ALA A 214 -66.55 46.25 -9.79
N GLU A 215 -65.73 45.74 -10.70
CA GLU A 215 -65.81 46.04 -12.14
C GLU A 215 -67.13 45.57 -12.74
N HIS A 216 -67.61 44.37 -12.34
CA HIS A 216 -68.93 43.90 -12.75
C HIS A 216 -70.04 44.84 -12.28
N ASN A 217 -70.00 45.27 -11.02
CA ASN A 217 -70.95 46.22 -10.45
C ASN A 217 -70.91 47.58 -11.15
N VAL A 218 -69.72 48.11 -11.45
CA VAL A 218 -69.53 49.33 -12.25
C VAL A 218 -70.12 49.16 -13.65
N GLY A 219 -69.93 47.99 -14.28
CA GLY A 219 -70.54 47.66 -15.56
C GLY A 219 -72.06 47.64 -15.51
N GLN A 220 -72.66 47.08 -14.45
CA GLN A 220 -74.11 47.10 -14.24
C GLN A 220 -74.64 48.52 -14.00
N LEU A 221 -73.98 49.31 -13.15
CA LEU A 221 -74.34 50.71 -12.88
C LEU A 221 -74.21 51.57 -14.14
N THR A 222 -73.21 51.32 -14.97
CA THR A 222 -73.04 52.02 -16.25
C THR A 222 -74.19 51.71 -17.22
N LYS A 223 -74.65 50.45 -17.29
CA LYS A 223 -75.84 50.08 -18.06
C LYS A 223 -77.11 50.74 -17.53
N LEU A 224 -77.29 50.75 -16.20
CA LEU A 224 -78.42 51.41 -15.55
C LEU A 224 -78.43 52.92 -15.82
N LYS A 225 -77.26 53.58 -15.69
CA LYS A 225 -77.06 54.99 -16.03
C LYS A 225 -77.45 55.27 -17.48
N ASN A 226 -77.00 54.45 -18.42
CA ASN A 226 -77.33 54.63 -19.85
C ASN A 226 -78.84 54.47 -20.11
N ASN A 227 -79.50 53.51 -19.45
CA ASN A 227 -80.95 53.35 -19.53
C ASN A 227 -81.70 54.55 -18.94
N LEU A 228 -81.30 55.04 -17.76
CA LEU A 228 -81.90 56.22 -17.14
C LEU A 228 -81.67 57.48 -18.00
N ASN A 229 -80.50 57.59 -18.62
CA ASN A 229 -80.21 58.70 -19.53
C ASN A 229 -81.05 58.62 -20.81
N HIS A 230 -81.31 57.41 -21.32
CA HIS A 230 -82.22 57.20 -22.44
C HIS A 230 -83.67 57.60 -22.07
N GLN A 231 -84.16 57.18 -20.90
CA GLN A 231 -85.46 57.58 -20.38
C GLN A 231 -85.56 59.10 -20.15
N LEU A 232 -84.48 59.73 -19.70
CA LEU A 232 -84.41 61.18 -19.53
C LEU A 232 -84.51 61.91 -20.88
N GLU A 233 -83.79 61.46 -21.90
CA GLU A 233 -83.86 62.04 -23.24
C GLU A 233 -85.23 61.79 -23.90
N GLU A 234 -85.85 60.65 -23.65
CA GLU A 234 -87.20 60.35 -24.10
C GLU A 234 -88.24 61.27 -23.40
N ALA A 235 -88.10 61.50 -22.10
CA ALA A 235 -88.92 62.44 -21.33
C ALA A 235 -88.72 63.91 -21.76
N LYS A 236 -87.49 64.29 -22.13
CA LYS A 236 -87.21 65.62 -22.69
C LYS A 236 -87.89 65.79 -24.05
N ARG A 237 -87.82 64.78 -24.93
CA ARG A 237 -88.49 64.82 -26.23
C ARG A 237 -90.00 64.97 -26.09
N THR A 238 -90.63 64.20 -25.19
CA THR A 238 -92.07 64.36 -24.92
C THR A 238 -92.40 65.74 -24.33
N ALA A 239 -91.58 66.27 -23.43
CA ALA A 239 -91.78 67.63 -22.90
C ALA A 239 -91.59 68.73 -23.96
N GLU A 240 -90.64 68.56 -24.89
CA GLU A 240 -90.44 69.45 -26.03
C GLU A 240 -91.60 69.39 -27.02
N ASP A 241 -92.13 68.20 -27.29
CA ASP A 241 -93.30 67.99 -28.15
C ASP A 241 -94.58 68.56 -27.53
N GLU A 242 -94.80 68.36 -26.22
CA GLU A 242 -95.86 69.02 -25.45
C GLU A 242 -95.69 70.54 -25.45
N GLY A 243 -94.45 71.04 -25.34
CA GLY A 243 -94.12 72.46 -25.46
C GLY A 243 -94.50 73.04 -26.82
N ARG A 244 -94.19 72.33 -27.91
CA ARG A 244 -94.56 72.70 -29.28
C ARG A 244 -96.08 72.68 -29.46
N LEU A 245 -96.77 71.66 -28.97
CA LEU A 245 -98.23 71.56 -28.97
C LEU A 245 -98.88 72.68 -28.17
N ARG A 246 -98.33 73.03 -27.00
CA ARG A 246 -98.81 74.15 -26.18
C ARG A 246 -98.63 75.49 -26.91
N VAL A 247 -97.50 75.72 -27.57
CA VAL A 247 -97.29 76.93 -28.39
C VAL A 247 -98.26 76.98 -29.56
N LYS A 248 -98.52 75.85 -30.22
CA LYS A 248 -99.48 75.73 -31.33
C LYS A 248 -100.92 76.00 -30.87
N LEU A 249 -101.35 75.40 -29.76
CA LEU A 249 -102.63 75.66 -29.11
C LEU A 249 -102.76 77.10 -28.62
N GLN A 250 -101.67 77.68 -28.11
CA GLN A 250 -101.66 79.09 -27.69
C GLN A 250 -101.77 80.05 -28.89
N ALA A 251 -101.22 79.68 -30.06
CA ALA A 251 -101.43 80.40 -31.30
C ALA A 251 -102.88 80.25 -31.82
N GLU A 252 -103.46 79.05 -31.75
CA GLU A 252 -104.88 78.83 -32.08
C GLU A 252 -105.82 79.58 -31.14
N VAL A 253 -105.54 79.63 -29.84
CA VAL A 253 -106.29 80.44 -28.86
C VAL A 253 -106.16 81.93 -29.16
N ARG A 254 -104.99 82.41 -29.58
CA ARG A 254 -104.85 83.81 -30.03
C ARG A 254 -105.66 84.10 -31.29
N ASN A 255 -105.68 83.19 -32.25
CA ASN A 255 -106.48 83.34 -33.46
C ASN A 255 -107.98 83.31 -33.13
N LEU A 256 -108.45 82.37 -32.31
CA LEU A 256 -109.84 82.31 -31.87
C LEU A 256 -110.23 83.52 -31.02
N ASN A 257 -109.33 84.08 -30.22
CA ASN A 257 -109.58 85.33 -29.51
C ASN A 257 -109.67 86.52 -30.47
N ALA A 258 -108.83 86.58 -31.51
CA ALA A 258 -108.95 87.60 -32.55
C ALA A 258 -110.26 87.45 -33.35
N ASP A 259 -110.70 86.21 -33.61
CA ASP A 259 -112.00 85.94 -34.22
C ASP A 259 -113.17 86.33 -33.29
N ILE A 260 -113.06 86.09 -31.98
CA ILE A 260 -114.03 86.53 -30.97
C ILE A 260 -114.08 88.06 -30.89
N ASP A 261 -112.93 88.74 -30.92
CA ASP A 261 -112.86 90.20 -30.92
C ASP A 261 -113.45 90.78 -32.22
N GLY A 262 -113.21 90.16 -33.38
CA GLY A 262 -113.87 90.53 -34.64
C GLY A 262 -115.39 90.27 -34.62
N ILE A 263 -115.85 89.20 -33.97
CA ILE A 263 -117.28 88.93 -33.77
C ILE A 263 -117.91 89.93 -32.77
N ARG A 264 -117.13 90.44 -31.80
CA ARG A 264 -117.57 91.50 -30.89
C ARG A 264 -117.65 92.85 -31.57
N GLU A 265 -116.68 93.19 -32.42
CA GLU A 265 -116.71 94.40 -33.26
C GLU A 265 -117.95 94.38 -34.17
N THR A 266 -118.23 93.26 -34.84
CA THR A 266 -119.44 93.12 -35.67
C THR A 266 -120.75 93.11 -34.87
N LEU A 267 -120.74 92.64 -33.61
CA LEU A 267 -121.89 92.74 -32.71
C LEU A 267 -122.12 94.18 -32.23
N GLU A 268 -121.05 94.92 -31.91
CA GLU A 268 -121.12 96.35 -31.55
C GLU A 268 -121.58 97.20 -32.74
N GLU A 269 -121.09 96.93 -33.96
CA GLU A 269 -121.56 97.54 -35.21
C GLU A 269 -123.05 97.25 -35.45
N GLU A 270 -123.54 96.04 -35.22
CA GLU A 270 -124.96 95.69 -35.33
C GLU A 270 -125.83 96.34 -34.23
N GLN A 271 -125.29 96.55 -33.03
CA GLN A 271 -125.97 97.24 -31.94
C GLN A 271 -126.07 98.76 -32.18
N GLU A 272 -125.05 99.34 -32.82
CA GLU A 272 -125.01 100.74 -33.25
C GLU A 272 -125.93 100.96 -34.46
N SER A 273 -125.92 100.05 -35.45
CA SER A 273 -126.80 100.07 -36.63
C SER A 273 -128.29 99.98 -36.26
N LYS A 274 -128.63 99.17 -35.24
CA LYS A 274 -129.99 99.10 -34.68
C LYS A 274 -130.42 100.42 -34.01
N SER A 275 -129.49 101.07 -33.31
CA SER A 275 -129.76 102.36 -32.65
C SER A 275 -129.92 103.50 -33.67
N ASP A 276 -129.20 103.41 -34.79
CA ASP A 276 -129.22 104.39 -35.87
C ASP A 276 -130.39 104.20 -36.83
N LEU A 277 -130.83 102.97 -37.10
CA LEU A 277 -132.05 102.70 -37.85
C LEU A 277 -133.32 103.18 -37.10
N GLN A 278 -133.29 103.15 -35.77
CA GLN A 278 -134.39 103.66 -34.93
C GLN A 278 -134.40 105.20 -34.84
N ARG A 279 -133.27 105.88 -35.11
CA ARG A 279 -133.16 107.34 -35.22
C ARG A 279 -133.36 107.86 -36.65
N ALA A 280 -133.00 107.09 -37.68
CA ALA A 280 -133.14 107.42 -39.09
C ALA A 280 -134.60 107.37 -39.56
N LEU A 281 -135.42 106.44 -39.02
CA LEU A 281 -136.86 106.36 -39.31
C LEU A 281 -137.65 107.59 -38.80
N SER A 282 -137.16 108.27 -37.77
CA SER A 282 -137.77 109.50 -37.22
C SER A 282 -137.29 110.79 -37.92
N ARG A 283 -136.17 110.76 -38.66
CA ARG A 283 -135.62 111.92 -39.40
C ARG A 283 -136.02 111.91 -40.88
N ALA A 284 -136.11 110.73 -41.50
CA ALA A 284 -136.53 110.57 -42.89
C ALA A 284 -137.98 111.04 -43.17
N ASN A 285 -138.87 111.04 -42.17
CA ASN A 285 -140.23 111.58 -42.29
C ASN A 285 -140.31 113.12 -42.24
N ALA A 286 -139.26 113.81 -41.77
CA ALA A 286 -139.20 115.29 -41.71
C ALA A 286 -138.41 115.90 -42.88
N GLU A 287 -137.43 115.18 -43.42
CA GLU A 287 -136.51 115.70 -44.45
C GLU A 287 -137.09 115.66 -45.88
N VAL A 288 -138.07 114.80 -46.17
CA VAL A 288 -138.77 114.76 -47.49
C VAL A 288 -139.58 116.04 -47.77
N GLN A 289 -140.01 116.77 -46.73
CA GLN A 289 -140.68 118.07 -46.86
C GLN A 289 -139.70 119.24 -47.09
N GLN A 290 -138.43 119.11 -46.68
CA GLN A 290 -137.46 120.22 -46.68
C GLN A 290 -136.51 120.20 -47.89
N TRP A 291 -136.22 119.02 -48.47
CA TRP A 291 -135.35 118.90 -49.66
C TRP A 291 -136.00 119.35 -50.98
N ARG A 292 -137.32 119.60 -51.00
CA ARG A 292 -138.00 120.27 -52.14
C ARG A 292 -137.66 121.77 -52.26
N SER A 293 -137.12 122.39 -51.21
CA SER A 293 -136.89 123.84 -51.15
C SER A 293 -135.42 124.26 -51.26
N LYS A 294 -134.46 123.32 -51.33
CA LYS A 294 -133.00 123.63 -51.32
C LYS A 294 -132.23 123.22 -52.58
N PHE A 295 -132.90 122.65 -53.59
CA PHE A 295 -132.27 122.27 -54.85
C PHE A 295 -132.13 123.43 -55.86
N GLU A 296 -132.56 124.66 -55.51
CA GLU A 296 -132.57 125.81 -56.44
C GLU A 296 -131.38 126.79 -56.32
N SER A 297 -130.36 126.60 -55.45
CA SER A 297 -129.40 127.70 -55.26
C SER A 297 -127.87 127.47 -55.28
N GLU A 298 -127.25 126.28 -55.16
CA GLU A 298 -125.78 126.26 -54.90
C GLU A 298 -124.99 125.10 -55.56
N GLY A 299 -125.03 124.99 -56.89
CA GLY A 299 -124.44 123.88 -57.66
C GLY A 299 -123.00 124.02 -58.18
N THR A 300 -122.21 125.03 -57.82
CA THR A 300 -120.96 125.33 -58.56
C THR A 300 -119.65 125.41 -57.76
N ALA A 301 -119.62 125.13 -56.45
CA ALA A 301 -118.39 125.27 -55.64
C ALA A 301 -117.74 123.96 -55.13
N ARG A 302 -118.25 122.77 -55.48
CA ARG A 302 -117.76 121.46 -54.93
C ARG A 302 -116.90 120.61 -55.88
N ALA A 303 -116.63 121.06 -57.10
CA ALA A 303 -115.89 120.27 -58.09
C ALA A 303 -114.36 120.30 -57.87
N ASP A 304 -113.80 121.45 -57.45
CA ASP A 304 -112.34 121.64 -57.43
C ASP A 304 -111.64 120.98 -56.23
N GLU A 305 -112.28 120.87 -55.06
CA GLU A 305 -111.68 120.21 -53.87
C GLU A 305 -111.56 118.68 -54.02
N LEU A 306 -112.38 118.09 -54.88
CA LEU A 306 -112.47 116.63 -55.05
C LEU A 306 -111.38 116.10 -56.00
N GLU A 307 -110.91 116.92 -56.95
CA GLU A 307 -109.81 116.53 -57.85
C GLU A 307 -108.43 116.55 -57.16
N ASP A 308 -108.20 117.44 -56.19
CA ASP A 308 -106.91 117.54 -55.48
C ASP A 308 -106.71 116.40 -54.46
N ALA A 309 -107.78 115.94 -53.79
CA ALA A 309 -107.73 114.78 -52.91
C ALA A 309 -107.40 113.48 -53.69
N LYS A 310 -107.95 113.36 -54.91
CA LYS A 310 -107.70 112.22 -55.80
C LYS A 310 -106.22 112.10 -56.18
N ARG A 311 -105.57 113.22 -56.53
CA ARG A 311 -104.13 113.23 -56.89
C ARG A 311 -103.23 112.79 -55.73
N LYS A 312 -103.53 113.21 -54.49
CA LYS A 312 -102.75 112.82 -53.29
C LYS A 312 -102.88 111.33 -52.95
N LEU A 313 -104.07 110.76 -53.11
CA LEU A 313 -104.29 109.32 -52.88
C LEU A 313 -103.60 108.47 -53.95
N GLN A 314 -103.59 108.92 -55.21
CA GLN A 314 -102.90 108.23 -56.30
C GLN A 314 -101.38 108.16 -56.06
N ALA A 315 -100.76 109.23 -55.53
CA ALA A 315 -99.33 109.24 -55.20
C ALA A 315 -98.98 108.26 -54.07
N LYS A 316 -99.77 108.22 -52.99
CA LYS A 316 -99.57 107.28 -51.88
C LYS A 316 -99.73 105.82 -52.30
N LEU A 317 -100.68 105.54 -53.21
CA LEU A 317 -100.86 104.19 -53.76
C LEU A 317 -99.62 103.76 -54.53
N SER A 318 -99.07 104.64 -55.39
CA SER A 318 -97.86 104.33 -56.16
C SER A 318 -96.63 104.10 -55.27
N GLU A 319 -96.47 104.86 -54.18
CA GLU A 319 -95.38 104.63 -53.20
C GLU A 319 -95.53 103.29 -52.47
N ALA A 320 -96.75 102.90 -52.09
CA ALA A 320 -97.03 101.62 -51.44
C ALA A 320 -96.76 100.44 -52.40
N GLU A 321 -97.14 100.56 -53.68
CA GLU A 321 -96.86 99.57 -54.71
C GLU A 321 -95.34 99.39 -54.91
N GLN A 322 -94.57 100.48 -54.99
CA GLN A 322 -93.10 100.40 -55.09
C GLN A 322 -92.45 99.74 -53.87
N LEU A 323 -93.00 99.95 -52.66
CA LEU A 323 -92.50 99.29 -51.45
C LEU A 323 -92.80 97.79 -51.46
N ILE A 324 -93.98 97.38 -51.92
CA ILE A 324 -94.36 95.97 -52.07
C ILE A 324 -93.43 95.28 -53.07
N ASP A 325 -93.17 95.87 -54.22
CA ASP A 325 -92.26 95.30 -55.23
C ASP A 325 -90.82 95.15 -54.68
N SER A 326 -90.36 96.13 -53.91
CA SER A 326 -89.06 96.08 -53.22
C SER A 326 -88.99 94.94 -52.19
N LEU A 327 -90.04 94.74 -51.40
CA LEU A 327 -90.12 93.66 -50.41
C LEU A 327 -90.27 92.28 -51.07
N GLN A 328 -91.04 92.17 -52.16
CA GLN A 328 -91.15 90.94 -52.94
C GLN A 328 -89.81 90.54 -53.55
N SER A 329 -89.05 91.50 -54.10
CA SER A 329 -87.70 91.27 -54.62
C SER A 329 -86.73 90.78 -53.52
N LYS A 330 -86.79 91.39 -52.32
CA LYS A 330 -86.00 90.93 -51.15
C LYS A 330 -86.39 89.53 -50.68
N SER A 331 -87.69 89.24 -50.61
CA SER A 331 -88.20 87.91 -50.25
C SER A 331 -87.72 86.84 -51.24
N ALA A 332 -87.82 87.13 -52.55
CA ALA A 332 -87.32 86.24 -53.59
C ALA A 332 -85.80 86.02 -53.52
N ALA A 333 -85.03 87.05 -53.17
CA ALA A 333 -83.60 86.93 -52.94
C ALA A 333 -83.26 86.06 -51.71
N LEU A 334 -84.02 86.20 -50.63
CA LEU A 334 -83.85 85.38 -49.42
C LEU A 334 -84.22 83.91 -49.65
N GLU A 335 -85.28 83.61 -50.41
CA GLU A 335 -85.62 82.22 -50.76
C GLU A 335 -84.54 81.58 -51.66
N LYS A 336 -83.95 82.34 -52.58
CA LYS A 336 -82.78 81.85 -53.35
C LYS A 336 -81.57 81.58 -52.46
N ALA A 337 -81.28 82.45 -51.48
CA ALA A 337 -80.18 82.24 -50.54
C ALA A 337 -80.41 81.02 -49.64
N LYS A 338 -81.64 80.84 -49.15
CA LYS A 338 -82.05 79.66 -48.36
C LYS A 338 -81.89 78.37 -49.16
N SER A 339 -82.38 78.32 -50.40
CA SER A 339 -82.20 77.15 -51.28
C SER A 339 -80.72 76.83 -51.52
N ARG A 340 -79.87 77.85 -51.69
CA ARG A 340 -78.42 77.66 -51.86
C ARG A 340 -77.78 77.08 -50.60
N LEU A 341 -78.06 77.66 -49.43
CA LEU A 341 -77.53 77.17 -48.15
C LEU A 341 -78.02 75.76 -47.82
N GLN A 342 -79.23 75.40 -48.25
CA GLN A 342 -79.78 74.06 -48.07
C GLN A 342 -79.04 73.03 -48.93
N GLY A 343 -78.71 73.37 -50.19
CA GLY A 343 -77.85 72.55 -51.03
C GLY A 343 -76.42 72.41 -50.48
N GLU A 344 -75.82 73.52 -50.02
CA GLU A 344 -74.49 73.48 -49.37
C GLU A 344 -74.48 72.59 -48.11
N LEU A 345 -75.58 72.58 -47.34
CA LEU A 345 -75.73 71.71 -46.17
C LEU A 345 -75.82 70.23 -46.56
N GLU A 346 -76.61 69.90 -47.59
CA GLU A 346 -76.74 68.54 -48.11
C GLU A 346 -75.41 68.00 -48.64
N ASP A 347 -74.66 68.81 -49.38
CA ASP A 347 -73.32 68.47 -49.87
C ASP A 347 -72.34 68.19 -48.71
N MET A 348 -72.34 69.05 -47.68
CA MET A 348 -71.50 68.86 -46.49
C MET A 348 -71.88 67.62 -45.70
N MET A 349 -73.17 67.27 -45.61
CA MET A 349 -73.62 66.04 -44.98
C MET A 349 -73.10 64.80 -45.72
N ILE A 350 -73.14 64.80 -47.05
CA ILE A 350 -72.60 63.72 -47.88
C ILE A 350 -71.08 63.57 -47.66
N ASP A 351 -70.35 64.67 -47.56
CA ASP A 351 -68.91 64.64 -47.31
C ASP A 351 -68.57 64.11 -45.91
N VAL A 352 -69.36 64.45 -44.89
CA VAL A 352 -69.22 63.88 -43.54
C VAL A 352 -69.50 62.38 -43.54
N GLU A 353 -70.54 61.92 -44.23
CA GLU A 353 -70.85 60.48 -44.36
C GLU A 353 -69.71 59.72 -45.06
N ARG A 354 -69.16 60.28 -46.15
CA ARG A 354 -67.99 59.69 -46.84
C ARG A 354 -66.77 59.63 -45.94
N SER A 355 -66.45 60.73 -45.25
CA SER A 355 -65.29 60.80 -44.35
C SER A 355 -65.41 59.78 -43.21
N THR A 356 -66.61 59.66 -42.63
CA THR A 356 -66.94 58.70 -41.57
C THR A 356 -66.81 57.25 -42.07
N ALA A 357 -67.27 56.96 -43.28
CA ALA A 357 -67.10 55.65 -43.90
C ALA A 357 -65.62 55.33 -44.17
N HIS A 358 -64.82 56.33 -44.56
CA HIS A 358 -63.36 56.18 -44.74
C HIS A 358 -62.66 55.89 -43.41
N ALA A 359 -62.99 56.64 -42.36
CA ALA A 359 -62.47 56.42 -41.00
C ALA A 359 -62.78 55.01 -40.50
N ASN A 360 -64.03 54.54 -40.64
CA ASN A 360 -64.44 53.19 -40.24
C ASN A 360 -63.67 52.09 -41.01
N ASN A 361 -63.39 52.31 -42.29
CA ASN A 361 -62.59 51.36 -43.09
C ASN A 361 -61.12 51.35 -42.67
N LEU A 362 -60.54 52.50 -42.35
CA LEU A 362 -59.18 52.58 -41.82
C LEU A 362 -59.07 51.92 -40.44
N GLU A 363 -60.05 52.12 -39.57
CA GLU A 363 -60.10 51.49 -38.26
C GLU A 363 -60.20 49.96 -38.35
N LYS A 364 -60.99 49.44 -39.30
CA LYS A 364 -61.02 48.00 -39.61
C LYS A 364 -59.66 47.48 -40.09
N LYS A 365 -58.97 48.22 -40.95
CA LYS A 365 -57.63 47.84 -41.42
C LYS A 365 -56.61 47.87 -40.29
N GLN A 366 -56.65 48.89 -39.43
CA GLN A 366 -55.79 48.99 -38.25
C GLN A 366 -55.97 47.78 -37.33
N ARG A 367 -57.23 47.43 -36.97
CA ARG A 367 -57.51 46.23 -36.18
C ARG A 367 -56.99 44.94 -36.83
N GLY A 368 -57.03 44.87 -38.17
CA GLY A 368 -56.44 43.77 -38.93
C GLY A 368 -54.92 43.70 -38.82
N PHE A 369 -54.23 44.84 -38.91
CA PHE A 369 -52.80 44.93 -38.68
C PHE A 369 -52.42 44.60 -37.23
N ASP A 370 -53.15 45.12 -36.25
CA ASP A 370 -52.92 44.84 -34.83
C ASP A 370 -53.02 43.34 -34.55
N LYS A 371 -54.05 42.66 -35.09
CA LYS A 371 -54.18 41.21 -34.98
C LYS A 371 -52.99 40.48 -35.60
N THR A 372 -52.55 40.90 -36.78
CA THR A 372 -51.39 40.31 -37.46
C THR A 372 -50.11 40.51 -36.64
N ILE A 373 -49.90 41.71 -36.07
CA ILE A 373 -48.77 42.02 -35.21
C ILE A 373 -48.79 41.13 -33.96
N SER A 374 -49.94 40.98 -33.30
CA SER A 374 -50.07 40.09 -32.14
C SER A 374 -49.76 38.62 -32.47
N GLU A 375 -50.23 38.13 -33.62
CA GLU A 375 -49.92 36.76 -34.08
C GLU A 375 -48.42 36.56 -34.31
N TRP A 376 -47.74 37.53 -34.92
CA TRP A 376 -46.29 37.47 -35.14
C TRP A 376 -45.48 37.65 -33.85
N GLN A 377 -45.94 38.49 -32.91
CA GLN A 377 -45.35 38.59 -31.59
C GLN A 377 -45.44 37.27 -30.84
N HIS A 378 -46.60 36.60 -30.88
CA HIS A 378 -46.75 35.28 -30.28
C HIS A 378 -45.78 34.26 -30.89
N LYS A 379 -45.73 34.17 -32.22
CA LYS A 379 -44.77 33.29 -32.91
C LYS A 379 -43.31 33.60 -32.57
N SER A 380 -42.96 34.89 -32.47
CA SER A 380 -41.61 35.29 -32.08
C SER A 380 -41.27 34.84 -30.66
N ASN A 381 -42.22 34.95 -29.72
CA ASN A 381 -42.03 34.51 -28.35
C ASN A 381 -41.93 32.99 -28.25
N ASP A 382 -42.74 32.25 -29.01
CA ASP A 382 -42.69 30.78 -29.05
C ASP A 382 -41.35 30.30 -29.62
N LEU A 383 -40.89 30.87 -30.73
CA LEU A 383 -39.58 30.56 -31.32
C LEU A 383 -38.42 30.94 -30.38
N GLN A 384 -38.55 32.04 -29.63
CA GLN A 384 -37.56 32.43 -28.63
C GLN A 384 -37.50 31.41 -27.49
N ALA A 385 -38.64 30.92 -27.01
CA ALA A 385 -38.70 29.89 -25.98
C ALA A 385 -38.12 28.55 -26.48
N GLU A 386 -38.41 28.16 -27.73
CA GLU A 386 -37.80 26.99 -28.37
C GLU A 386 -36.28 27.13 -28.50
N LEU A 387 -35.78 28.30 -28.89
CA LEU A 387 -34.35 28.58 -28.95
C LEU A 387 -33.68 28.47 -27.58
N GLU A 388 -34.28 29.02 -26.54
CA GLU A 388 -33.77 28.95 -25.17
C GLU A 388 -33.74 27.49 -24.66
N ASN A 389 -34.77 26.71 -24.96
CA ASN A 389 -34.81 25.28 -24.64
C ASN A 389 -33.72 24.50 -25.39
N ALA A 390 -33.57 24.72 -26.70
CA ALA A 390 -32.54 24.07 -27.50
C ALA A 390 -31.12 24.44 -27.01
N GLN A 391 -30.90 25.70 -26.61
CA GLN A 391 -29.63 26.12 -26.00
C GLN A 391 -29.38 25.45 -24.65
N LYS A 392 -30.42 25.29 -23.82
CA LYS A 392 -30.32 24.59 -22.54
C LYS A 392 -29.99 23.11 -22.74
N GLU A 393 -30.63 22.45 -23.69
CA GLU A 393 -30.32 21.07 -24.08
C GLU A 393 -28.90 20.94 -24.63
N ALA A 394 -28.46 21.85 -25.50
CA ALA A 394 -27.09 21.86 -26.03
C ALA A 394 -26.04 21.99 -24.92
N ARG A 395 -26.29 22.84 -23.90
CA ARG A 395 -25.44 22.92 -22.69
C ARG A 395 -25.48 21.61 -21.91
N GLY A 396 -26.64 20.98 -21.79
CA GLY A 396 -26.80 19.65 -21.19
C GLY A 396 -25.96 18.58 -21.87
N TYR A 397 -26.07 18.46 -23.20
CA TYR A 397 -25.27 17.52 -23.99
C TYR A 397 -23.77 17.83 -23.91
N SER A 398 -23.38 19.11 -23.89
CA SER A 398 -21.98 19.48 -23.70
C SER A 398 -21.45 19.03 -22.33
N ALA A 399 -22.25 19.15 -21.27
CA ALA A 399 -21.88 18.67 -19.94
C ALA A 399 -21.77 17.14 -19.89
N GLU A 400 -22.69 16.44 -20.55
CA GLU A 400 -22.66 14.98 -20.66
C GLU A 400 -21.45 14.48 -21.47
N LEU A 401 -21.09 15.19 -22.55
CA LEU A 401 -19.88 14.92 -23.33
C LEU A 401 -18.61 15.08 -22.47
N PHE A 402 -18.53 16.11 -21.62
CA PHE A 402 -17.43 16.27 -20.68
C PHE A 402 -17.37 15.12 -19.66
N ARG A 403 -18.53 14.69 -19.14
CA ARG A 403 -18.61 13.56 -18.20
C ARG A 403 -18.14 12.26 -18.85
N VAL A 404 -18.60 11.96 -20.06
CA VAL A 404 -18.20 10.76 -20.81
C VAL A 404 -16.71 10.80 -21.16
N ARG A 405 -16.16 11.97 -21.53
CA ARG A 405 -14.72 12.13 -21.74
C ARG A 405 -13.91 11.84 -20.48
N ALA A 406 -14.32 12.38 -19.34
CA ALA A 406 -13.66 12.10 -18.07
C ALA A 406 -13.70 10.61 -17.72
N GLN A 407 -14.83 9.94 -17.95
CA GLN A 407 -14.94 8.48 -17.79
C GLN A 407 -14.05 7.70 -18.76
N CYS A 408 -13.93 8.14 -20.02
CA CYS A 408 -13.01 7.51 -20.97
C CYS A 408 -11.54 7.69 -20.58
N GLU A 409 -11.17 8.86 -20.04
CA GLU A 409 -9.83 9.13 -19.50
C GLU A 409 -9.55 8.23 -18.29
N GLU A 410 -10.49 8.13 -17.34
CA GLU A 410 -10.37 7.26 -16.18
C GLU A 410 -10.22 5.78 -16.58
N VAL A 411 -11.04 5.29 -17.52
CA VAL A 411 -10.89 3.94 -18.08
C VAL A 411 -9.54 3.78 -18.78
N GLY A 412 -9.06 4.80 -19.49
CA GLY A 412 -7.72 4.83 -20.08
C GLY A 412 -6.63 4.64 -19.03
N ASP A 413 -6.68 5.38 -17.92
CA ASP A 413 -5.74 5.27 -16.81
C ASP A 413 -5.80 3.88 -16.17
N THR A 414 -7.00 3.30 -16.01
CA THR A 414 -7.12 1.91 -15.49
C THR A 414 -6.48 0.90 -16.44
N VAL A 415 -6.61 1.07 -17.76
CA VAL A 415 -5.96 0.20 -18.75
C VAL A 415 -4.44 0.35 -18.70
N GLU A 416 -3.92 1.57 -18.55
CA GLU A 416 -2.48 1.78 -18.37
C GLU A 416 -1.95 1.15 -17.08
N SER A 417 -2.69 1.28 -15.98
CA SER A 417 -2.36 0.64 -14.71
C SER A 417 -2.31 -0.88 -14.86
N LEU A 418 -3.35 -1.49 -15.45
CA LEU A 418 -3.41 -2.92 -15.72
C LEU A 418 -2.27 -3.37 -16.66
N ARG A 419 -1.88 -2.56 -17.65
CA ARG A 419 -0.72 -2.87 -18.50
C ARG A 419 0.60 -2.87 -17.73
N ARG A 420 0.79 -1.95 -16.79
CA ARG A 420 1.98 -1.92 -15.92
C ARG A 420 2.00 -3.13 -15.00
N GLU A 421 0.86 -3.46 -14.40
CA GLU A 421 0.72 -4.64 -13.56
C GLU A 421 1.00 -5.94 -14.33
N ASN A 422 0.44 -6.08 -15.54
CA ASN A 422 0.70 -7.23 -16.40
C ASN A 422 2.18 -7.33 -16.81
N LYS A 423 2.84 -6.20 -17.03
CA LYS A 423 4.29 -6.17 -17.27
C LYS A 423 5.07 -6.62 -16.03
N ASN A 424 4.73 -6.09 -14.85
CA ASN A 424 5.38 -6.48 -13.59
C ASN A 424 5.22 -7.98 -13.32
N LEU A 425 4.01 -8.53 -13.55
CA LEU A 425 3.76 -9.95 -13.43
C LEU A 425 4.53 -10.78 -14.46
N ALA A 426 4.69 -10.29 -15.69
CA ALA A 426 5.51 -10.94 -16.70
C ALA A 426 7.00 -10.93 -16.33
N ASP A 427 7.50 -9.80 -15.80
CA ASP A 427 8.87 -9.68 -15.30
C ASP A 427 9.08 -10.60 -14.08
N GLU A 428 8.12 -10.69 -13.16
CA GLU A 428 8.17 -11.60 -12.01
C GLU A 428 8.13 -13.08 -12.43
N ILE A 429 7.32 -13.43 -13.43
CA ILE A 429 7.33 -14.77 -14.03
C ILE A 429 8.71 -15.06 -14.65
N HIS A 430 9.32 -14.08 -15.32
CA HIS A 430 10.64 -14.22 -15.90
C HIS A 430 11.70 -14.46 -14.82
N ASP A 431 11.73 -13.63 -13.77
CA ASP A 431 12.64 -13.76 -12.64
C ASP A 431 12.49 -15.11 -11.91
N LEU A 432 11.24 -15.55 -11.68
CA LEU A 432 10.97 -16.86 -11.08
C LEU A 432 11.42 -18.01 -12.00
N THR A 433 11.28 -17.85 -13.31
CA THR A 433 11.76 -18.84 -14.30
C THR A 433 13.28 -18.92 -14.30
N ASP A 434 13.98 -17.78 -14.21
CA ASP A 434 15.44 -17.73 -14.14
C ASP A 434 15.94 -18.31 -12.80
N GLN A 435 15.27 -18.00 -11.69
CA GLN A 435 15.55 -18.60 -10.37
C GLN A 435 15.33 -20.13 -10.37
N LEU A 436 14.32 -20.64 -11.08
CA LEU A 436 14.14 -22.08 -11.24
C LEU A 436 15.27 -22.69 -12.09
N GLY A 437 15.73 -21.98 -13.13
CA GLY A 437 16.89 -22.37 -13.94
C GLY A 437 18.20 -22.43 -13.14
N GLU A 438 18.43 -21.44 -12.28
CA GLU A 438 19.58 -21.40 -11.36
C GLU A 438 19.44 -22.42 -10.22
N GLY A 439 18.23 -22.60 -9.69
CA GLY A 439 17.90 -23.63 -8.71
C GLY A 439 18.20 -25.04 -9.24
N GLY A 440 17.96 -25.29 -10.53
CA GLY A 440 18.36 -26.53 -11.20
C GLY A 440 19.88 -26.75 -11.24
N ARG A 441 20.67 -25.69 -11.48
CA ARG A 441 22.14 -25.75 -11.45
C ARG A 441 22.66 -25.96 -10.03
N ASN A 442 22.15 -25.19 -9.06
CA ASN A 442 22.51 -25.31 -7.66
C ASN A 442 22.17 -26.70 -7.11
N THR A 443 21.03 -27.28 -7.49
CA THR A 443 20.67 -28.66 -7.12
C THR A 443 21.66 -29.66 -7.70
N HIS A 444 22.09 -29.49 -8.94
CA HIS A 444 23.07 -30.39 -9.56
C HIS A 444 24.47 -30.28 -8.94
N GLU A 445 24.90 -29.07 -8.57
CA GLU A 445 26.14 -28.83 -7.84
C GLU A 445 26.09 -29.39 -6.42
N ILE A 446 24.96 -29.24 -5.72
CA ILE A 446 24.71 -29.85 -4.40
C ILE A 446 24.69 -31.38 -4.49
N GLU A 447 24.07 -31.97 -5.51
CA GLU A 447 24.07 -33.42 -5.73
C GLU A 447 25.49 -33.96 -5.96
N LYS A 448 26.33 -33.20 -6.68
CA LYS A 448 27.73 -33.53 -6.91
C LYS A 448 28.57 -33.41 -5.64
N ALA A 449 28.36 -32.35 -4.84
CA ALA A 449 29.00 -32.18 -3.54
C ALA A 449 28.58 -33.28 -2.55
N ARG A 450 27.28 -33.63 -2.53
CA ARG A 450 26.73 -34.74 -1.73
C ARG A 450 27.38 -36.07 -2.06
N LYS A 451 27.56 -36.40 -3.35
CA LYS A 451 28.24 -37.64 -3.77
C LYS A 451 29.71 -37.67 -3.34
N ARG A 452 30.40 -36.53 -3.41
CA ARG A 452 31.78 -36.40 -2.94
C ARG A 452 31.89 -36.59 -1.42
N LEU A 453 31.03 -35.92 -0.66
CA LEU A 453 30.99 -36.05 0.80
C LEU A 453 30.56 -37.45 1.26
N ALA A 454 29.73 -38.15 0.48
CA ALA A 454 29.37 -39.54 0.75
C ALA A 454 30.58 -40.48 0.61
N LEU A 455 31.42 -40.28 -0.42
CA LEU A 455 32.66 -41.03 -0.60
C LEU A 455 33.68 -40.72 0.50
N GLU A 456 33.89 -39.43 0.83
CA GLU A 456 34.76 -39.03 1.94
C GLU A 456 34.29 -39.61 3.28
N LYS A 457 32.97 -39.72 3.49
CA LYS A 457 32.41 -40.40 4.67
C LYS A 457 32.75 -41.90 4.68
N GLU A 458 32.62 -42.60 3.56
CA GLU A 458 32.94 -44.03 3.46
C GLU A 458 34.44 -44.27 3.71
N GLU A 459 35.31 -43.42 3.18
CA GLU A 459 36.76 -43.48 3.40
C GLU A 459 37.15 -43.22 4.87
N LEU A 460 36.54 -42.22 5.50
CA LEU A 460 36.75 -41.94 6.93
C LEU A 460 36.20 -43.05 7.83
N GLN A 461 35.09 -43.67 7.44
CA GLN A 461 34.51 -44.79 8.19
C GLN A 461 35.40 -46.03 8.13
N ALA A 462 35.98 -46.33 6.96
CA ALA A 462 36.98 -47.40 6.84
C ALA A 462 38.24 -47.13 7.67
N ALA A 463 38.73 -45.88 7.68
CA ALA A 463 39.87 -45.49 8.50
C ALA A 463 39.58 -45.56 10.01
N LEU A 464 38.34 -45.27 10.41
CA LEU A 464 37.90 -45.42 11.80
C LEU A 464 37.86 -46.89 12.21
N GLU A 465 37.29 -47.76 11.39
CA GLU A 465 37.22 -49.21 11.64
C GLU A 465 38.64 -49.81 11.78
N GLU A 466 39.60 -49.36 10.97
CA GLU A 466 41.01 -49.78 11.07
C GLU A 466 41.67 -49.28 12.37
N ALA A 467 41.38 -48.03 12.78
CA ALA A 467 41.88 -47.48 14.03
C ALA A 467 41.28 -48.16 15.27
N GLU A 468 39.99 -48.52 15.22
CA GLU A 468 39.31 -49.27 16.28
C GLU A 468 39.91 -50.68 16.44
N ALA A 469 40.18 -51.38 15.33
CA ALA A 469 40.85 -52.67 15.38
C ALA A 469 42.28 -52.57 15.95
N ALA A 470 43.02 -51.51 15.64
CA ALA A 470 44.34 -51.25 16.21
C ALA A 470 44.26 -50.95 17.73
N LEU A 471 43.24 -50.20 18.16
CA LEU A 471 42.99 -49.91 19.57
C LEU A 471 42.68 -51.19 20.36
N GLU A 472 41.79 -52.05 19.86
CA GLU A 472 41.49 -53.35 20.49
C GLU A 472 42.75 -54.21 20.67
N GLN A 473 43.66 -54.17 19.69
CA GLN A 473 44.93 -54.89 19.76
C GLN A 473 45.84 -54.33 20.86
N GLU A 474 45.91 -53.02 21.03
CA GLU A 474 46.69 -52.37 22.10
C GLU A 474 46.07 -52.59 23.47
N GLU A 475 44.74 -52.53 23.60
CA GLU A 475 44.03 -52.85 24.85
C GLU A 475 44.29 -54.30 25.28
N ALA A 476 44.33 -55.24 24.33
CA ALA A 476 44.69 -56.63 24.61
C ALA A 476 46.15 -56.77 25.09
N LYS A 477 47.09 -55.95 24.59
CA LYS A 477 48.47 -55.93 25.10
C LYS A 477 48.53 -55.37 26.51
N VAL A 478 47.83 -54.27 26.79
CA VAL A 478 47.76 -53.67 28.12
C VAL A 478 47.17 -54.64 29.14
N MET A 479 46.08 -55.34 28.79
CA MET A 479 45.52 -56.38 29.68
C MET A 479 46.52 -57.50 29.99
N ARG A 480 47.29 -57.97 28.99
CA ARG A 480 48.36 -58.97 29.21
C ARG A 480 49.44 -58.45 30.16
N SER A 481 49.96 -57.26 29.92
CA SER A 481 50.98 -56.65 30.80
C SER A 481 50.46 -56.36 32.20
N THR A 482 49.18 -55.99 32.35
CA THR A 482 48.53 -55.78 33.66
C THR A 482 48.46 -57.08 34.44
N LEU A 483 48.18 -58.19 33.76
CA LEU A 483 48.11 -59.52 34.36
C LEU A 483 49.50 -60.01 34.80
N GLU A 484 50.55 -59.78 34.00
CA GLU A 484 51.95 -60.03 34.39
C GLU A 484 52.36 -59.18 35.61
N ILE A 485 52.02 -57.89 35.65
CA ILE A 485 52.30 -57.03 36.81
C ILE A 485 51.59 -57.57 38.06
N SER A 486 50.35 -58.04 37.94
CA SER A 486 49.61 -58.64 39.05
C SER A 486 50.27 -59.91 39.57
N GLN A 487 50.80 -60.77 38.67
CA GLN A 487 51.53 -61.98 39.05
C GLN A 487 52.85 -61.64 39.76
N ILE A 488 53.61 -60.67 39.26
CA ILE A 488 54.85 -60.19 39.89
C ILE A 488 54.57 -59.62 41.28
N ARG A 489 53.47 -58.86 41.45
CA ARG A 489 53.07 -58.34 42.77
C ARG A 489 52.78 -59.47 43.75
N GLN A 490 52.01 -60.49 43.36
CA GLN A 490 51.78 -61.66 44.21
C GLN A 490 53.07 -62.39 44.59
N GLU A 491 54.02 -62.50 43.67
CA GLU A 491 55.31 -63.13 43.97
C GLU A 491 56.15 -62.29 44.95
N ILE A 492 56.15 -60.96 44.80
CA ILE A 492 56.79 -60.04 45.75
C ILE A 492 56.15 -60.13 47.13
N ASP A 493 54.82 -60.11 47.22
CA ASP A 493 54.10 -60.20 48.49
C ASP A 493 54.39 -61.54 49.21
N ARG A 494 54.47 -62.65 48.46
CA ARG A 494 54.87 -63.94 49.02
C ARG A 494 56.30 -63.90 49.59
N ARG A 495 57.25 -63.29 48.87
CA ARG A 495 58.63 -63.14 49.36
C ARG A 495 58.73 -62.24 50.58
N LEU A 496 57.91 -61.19 50.65
CA LEU A 496 57.82 -60.33 51.82
C LEU A 496 57.31 -61.11 53.03
N GLN A 497 56.25 -61.91 52.86
CA GLN A 497 55.71 -62.75 53.92
C GLN A 497 56.74 -63.78 54.43
N GLU A 498 57.46 -64.45 53.53
CA GLU A 498 58.56 -65.36 53.89
C GLU A 498 59.65 -64.63 54.71
N LYS A 499 59.98 -63.38 54.35
CA LYS A 499 60.94 -62.56 55.10
C LYS A 499 60.42 -62.09 56.46
N GLU A 500 59.15 -61.73 56.54
CA GLU A 500 58.50 -61.39 57.82
C GLU A 500 58.51 -62.58 58.80
N GLU A 501 58.26 -63.80 58.32
CA GLU A 501 58.35 -65.01 59.13
C GLU A 501 59.78 -65.30 59.63
N GLU A 502 60.80 -65.05 58.80
CA GLU A 502 62.21 -65.11 59.22
C GLU A 502 62.53 -64.09 60.31
N PHE A 503 62.09 -62.84 60.15
CA PHE A 503 62.25 -61.79 61.15
C PHE A 503 61.51 -62.11 62.45
N ASP A 504 60.30 -62.68 62.36
CA ASP A 504 59.53 -63.09 63.53
C ASP A 504 60.17 -64.25 64.29
N ASN A 505 60.74 -65.22 63.58
CA ASN A 505 61.52 -66.27 64.22
C ASN A 505 62.78 -65.72 64.90
N THR A 506 63.51 -64.80 64.27
CA THR A 506 64.67 -64.17 64.91
C THR A 506 64.27 -63.33 66.13
N ARG A 507 63.18 -62.57 66.03
CA ARG A 507 62.59 -61.80 67.13
C ARG A 507 62.17 -62.68 68.29
N ARG A 508 61.50 -63.82 68.04
CA ARG A 508 61.12 -64.80 69.08
C ARG A 508 62.34 -65.41 69.76
N ASN A 509 63.41 -65.71 69.03
CA ASN A 509 64.66 -66.21 69.63
C ASN A 509 65.33 -65.15 70.52
N HIS A 510 65.37 -63.89 70.08
CA HIS A 510 65.90 -62.79 70.90
C HIS A 510 65.00 -62.52 72.12
N GLN A 511 63.68 -62.62 71.97
CA GLN A 511 62.72 -62.48 73.08
C GLN A 511 62.91 -63.56 74.15
N ARG A 512 63.13 -64.83 73.77
CA ARG A 512 63.46 -65.90 74.72
C ARG A 512 64.76 -65.65 75.48
N ALA A 513 65.78 -65.11 74.79
CA ALA A 513 67.04 -64.74 75.44
C ALA A 513 66.86 -63.58 76.45
N MET A 514 66.05 -62.58 76.09
CA MET A 514 65.68 -61.47 76.98
C MET A 514 64.88 -61.97 78.20
N GLU A 515 63.89 -62.84 78.02
CA GLU A 515 63.11 -63.43 79.12
C GLU A 515 63.98 -64.25 80.09
N SER A 516 64.99 -64.96 79.58
CA SER A 516 65.97 -65.66 80.42
C SER A 516 66.83 -64.69 81.24
N MET A 517 67.28 -63.56 80.67
CA MET A 517 68.02 -62.54 81.43
C MET A 517 67.11 -61.82 82.44
N GLN A 518 65.85 -61.60 82.09
CA GLN A 518 64.88 -60.93 82.94
C GLN A 518 64.50 -61.78 84.16
N ALA A 519 64.42 -63.11 84.01
CA ALA A 519 64.26 -64.03 85.14
C ALA A 519 65.45 -63.97 86.13
N SER A 520 66.69 -63.83 85.64
CA SER A 520 67.86 -63.62 86.49
C SER A 520 67.83 -62.27 87.21
N LEU A 521 67.39 -61.20 86.54
CA LEU A 521 67.24 -59.87 87.12
C LEU A 521 66.11 -59.80 88.17
N GLU A 522 65.01 -60.52 87.97
CA GLU A 522 63.90 -60.60 88.93
C GLU A 522 64.27 -61.34 90.23
N ALA A 523 65.14 -62.35 90.15
CA ALA A 523 65.69 -63.01 91.34
C ALA A 523 66.54 -62.04 92.18
N GLU A 524 67.36 -61.21 91.53
CA GLU A 524 68.19 -60.19 92.19
C GLU A 524 67.33 -59.02 92.74
N SER A 525 66.29 -58.62 92.01
CA SER A 525 65.28 -57.64 92.43
C SER A 525 64.54 -58.06 93.69
N LYS A 526 64.09 -59.32 93.79
CA LYS A 526 63.40 -59.84 95.00
C LYS A 526 64.30 -59.80 96.23
N GLY A 527 65.59 -60.14 96.11
CA GLY A 527 66.55 -59.99 97.19
C GLY A 527 66.71 -58.54 97.67
N LYS A 528 66.68 -57.56 96.74
CA LYS A 528 66.74 -56.13 97.06
C LYS A 528 65.43 -55.60 97.68
N ALA A 529 64.29 -56.13 97.27
CA ALA A 529 62.97 -55.71 97.75
C ALA A 529 62.73 -56.09 99.22
N GLU A 530 63.20 -57.25 99.67
CA GLU A 530 63.13 -57.64 101.10
C GLU A 530 63.96 -56.70 101.98
N ALA A 531 65.15 -56.28 101.53
CA ALA A 531 65.98 -55.29 102.22
C ALA A 531 65.32 -53.88 102.28
N MET A 532 64.68 -53.44 101.20
CA MET A 532 63.96 -52.15 101.16
C MET A 532 62.70 -52.10 102.04
N ARG A 533 62.01 -53.22 102.24
CA ARG A 533 60.82 -53.29 103.10
C ARG A 533 61.13 -53.00 104.56
N ILE A 534 62.27 -53.50 105.04
CA ILE A 534 62.77 -53.22 106.41
C ILE A 534 63.11 -51.73 106.55
N LYS A 535 63.65 -51.09 105.51
CA LYS A 535 63.98 -49.66 105.49
C LYS A 535 62.73 -48.76 105.53
N LYS A 536 61.74 -49.00 104.66
CA LYS A 536 60.56 -48.13 104.54
C LYS A 536 59.70 -48.06 105.81
N LYS A 537 59.68 -49.13 106.61
CA LYS A 537 58.95 -49.14 107.88
C LYS A 537 59.54 -48.13 108.88
N LEU A 538 60.84 -47.87 108.83
CA LEU A 538 61.51 -46.87 109.68
C LEU A 538 61.35 -45.43 109.17
N GLU A 539 61.09 -45.22 107.86
CA GLU A 539 60.89 -43.88 107.25
C GLU A 539 59.45 -43.37 107.42
N GLN A 540 58.44 -44.25 107.41
CA GLN A 540 57.04 -43.84 107.50
C GLN A 540 56.68 -43.23 108.86
N ASP A 541 57.28 -43.72 109.95
CA ASP A 541 57.06 -43.20 111.29
C ASP A 541 57.54 -41.73 111.45
N ILE A 542 58.37 -41.21 110.54
CA ILE A 542 58.90 -39.83 110.57
C ILE A 542 57.98 -38.84 109.84
N ASN A 543 57.39 -39.24 108.72
CA ASN A 543 56.76 -38.31 107.77
C ASN A 543 55.36 -37.83 108.21
N GLU A 544 54.66 -38.58 109.06
CA GLU A 544 53.33 -38.19 109.57
C GLU A 544 53.37 -36.93 110.45
N LEU A 545 54.55 -36.53 110.95
CA LEU A 545 54.73 -35.34 111.78
C LEU A 545 54.88 -34.02 110.98
N GLU A 546 55.23 -34.05 109.68
CA GLU A 546 55.54 -32.83 108.90
C GLU A 546 54.32 -32.17 108.20
N ILE A 547 53.35 -32.97 107.75
CA ILE A 547 52.24 -32.49 106.88
C ILE A 547 51.26 -31.53 107.59
N ALA A 548 51.16 -31.59 108.92
CA ALA A 548 50.21 -30.76 109.67
C ALA A 548 50.53 -29.25 109.64
N LEU A 549 51.73 -28.84 109.24
CA LEU A 549 52.22 -27.45 109.38
C LEU A 549 51.94 -26.54 108.16
N ASP A 550 51.92 -27.08 106.94
CA ASP A 550 52.00 -26.28 105.69
C ASP A 550 50.66 -25.70 105.20
N GLY A 551 49.52 -26.31 105.58
CA GLY A 551 48.20 -25.93 105.05
C GLY A 551 47.74 -24.50 105.40
N SER A 552 48.27 -23.91 106.46
CA SER A 552 47.79 -22.62 107.01
C SER A 552 48.17 -21.40 106.15
N ASN A 553 49.23 -21.46 105.34
CA ASN A 553 49.84 -20.26 104.75
C ASN A 553 49.26 -19.78 103.39
N ARG A 554 48.40 -20.55 102.70
CA ARG A 554 47.99 -20.22 101.30
C ARG A 554 46.84 -19.21 101.14
N GLY A 555 46.00 -18.95 102.16
CA GLY A 555 44.75 -18.19 101.98
C GLY A 555 44.85 -16.66 101.76
N LYS A 556 46.01 -16.02 101.94
CA LYS A 556 46.12 -14.54 102.05
C LYS A 556 46.23 -13.77 100.72
N ALA A 557 46.62 -14.42 99.61
CA ALA A 557 47.11 -13.71 98.41
C ALA A 557 46.04 -13.24 97.39
N GLU A 558 44.79 -13.68 97.48
CA GLU A 558 43.79 -13.45 96.40
C GLU A 558 43.07 -12.07 96.42
N LEU A 559 43.17 -11.27 97.48
CA LEU A 559 42.34 -10.05 97.65
C LEU A 559 42.83 -8.76 96.95
N GLU A 560 44.08 -8.67 96.48
CA GLU A 560 44.66 -7.38 95.99
C GLU A 560 44.34 -7.01 94.52
N LYS A 561 43.77 -7.91 93.71
CA LYS A 561 43.70 -7.72 92.25
C LYS A 561 42.51 -6.89 91.74
N ASN A 562 41.48 -6.67 92.56
CA ASN A 562 40.18 -6.12 92.12
C ASN A 562 40.07 -4.57 92.06
N LEU A 563 41.10 -3.82 92.44
CA LEU A 563 40.97 -2.37 92.72
C LEU A 563 41.26 -1.41 91.52
N LYS A 564 41.81 -1.87 90.39
CA LYS A 564 42.28 -0.98 89.30
C LYS A 564 41.29 -0.74 88.13
N LYS A 565 40.12 -1.38 88.10
CA LYS A 565 39.24 -1.40 86.91
C LYS A 565 38.19 -0.27 86.84
N TYR A 566 37.98 0.50 87.91
CA TYR A 566 36.83 1.43 88.04
C TYR A 566 37.09 2.93 87.75
N GLN A 567 38.26 3.34 87.25
CA GLN A 567 38.63 4.77 87.17
C GLN A 567 38.54 5.48 85.80
N ALA A 568 38.20 4.84 84.68
CA ALA A 568 38.30 5.48 83.36
C ALA A 568 36.97 5.73 82.60
N GLN A 569 35.81 5.39 83.18
CA GLN A 569 34.52 5.37 82.46
C GLN A 569 33.60 6.60 82.66
N ILE A 570 34.10 7.74 83.17
CA ILE A 570 33.28 8.88 83.66
C ILE A 570 33.43 10.21 82.86
N ARG A 571 34.09 10.27 81.69
CA ARG A 571 34.40 11.56 81.03
C ARG A 571 33.71 11.91 79.70
N ALA A 572 32.63 11.24 79.27
CA ALA A 572 31.98 11.58 77.98
C ALA A 572 30.44 11.50 77.97
N GLU A 573 29.78 12.21 78.91
CA GLU A 573 28.32 12.41 78.95
C GLU A 573 28.00 13.89 79.27
N ARG A 574 28.29 14.81 78.34
CA ARG A 574 27.96 16.25 78.45
C ARG A 574 27.73 16.94 77.09
N ALA A 575 26.82 16.40 76.31
CA ALA A 575 26.07 17.15 75.31
C ALA A 575 24.59 16.80 75.47
N ARG A 576 23.70 17.82 75.50
CA ARG A 576 22.22 17.75 75.22
C ARG A 576 21.26 18.21 76.35
N LYS A 577 21.08 19.53 76.53
CA LYS A 577 19.82 20.20 76.98
C LYS A 577 19.97 21.74 76.81
N ALA A 578 19.39 22.35 75.78
CA ALA A 578 18.02 22.92 75.73
C ALA A 578 17.91 24.20 76.61
N ALA A 579 17.95 25.41 76.03
CA ALA A 579 16.82 26.15 75.46
C ALA A 579 15.84 26.67 76.54
N GLU A 580 16.30 27.66 77.33
CA GLU A 580 15.52 28.12 78.49
C GLU A 580 15.69 29.58 78.97
N ASN A 581 16.10 30.61 78.19
CA ASN A 581 16.08 31.99 78.74
C ASN A 581 16.07 33.15 77.71
N GLU A 582 14.90 33.75 77.43
CA GLU A 582 14.76 35.22 77.27
C GLU A 582 13.26 35.64 77.27
N LEU A 583 12.62 35.35 78.42
CA LEU A 583 11.25 35.76 78.82
C LEU A 583 11.33 37.01 79.74
N ALA A 584 12.01 38.08 79.30
CA ALA A 584 12.39 39.18 80.22
C ALA A 584 11.75 40.57 79.98
N ASP A 585 11.05 40.86 78.87
CA ASP A 585 10.71 42.28 78.54
C ASP A 585 9.22 42.68 78.54
N ALA A 586 8.28 41.82 78.96
CA ALA A 586 6.84 42.10 78.79
C ALA A 586 6.09 42.64 80.02
N SER A 587 6.74 42.87 81.18
CA SER A 587 6.02 43.11 82.45
C SER A 587 5.88 44.57 82.92
N ASP A 588 6.56 45.56 82.32
CA ASP A 588 6.63 46.92 82.89
C ASP A 588 5.70 47.99 82.26
N ARG A 589 4.88 47.65 81.25
CA ARG A 589 4.08 48.64 80.49
C ARG A 589 2.65 48.91 81.03
N VAL A 590 2.19 48.16 82.04
CA VAL A 590 0.75 48.11 82.38
C VAL A 590 0.29 49.12 83.45
N ASN A 591 1.19 49.63 84.30
CA ASN A 591 0.78 50.40 85.48
C ASN A 591 0.66 51.93 85.30
N GLU A 592 1.08 52.51 84.17
CA GLU A 592 1.11 53.97 83.98
C GLU A 592 -0.20 54.56 83.39
N LEU A 593 -1.08 53.73 82.84
CA LEU A 593 -2.25 54.18 82.07
C LEU A 593 -3.52 54.47 82.90
N GLN A 594 -3.53 54.17 84.21
CA GLN A 594 -4.77 54.17 84.99
C GLN A 594 -5.14 55.53 85.63
N ALA A 595 -4.21 56.49 85.71
CA ALA A 595 -4.42 57.76 86.42
C ALA A 595 -4.95 58.92 85.55
N GLN A 596 -4.89 58.84 84.22
CA GLN A 596 -5.36 59.90 83.31
C GLN A 596 -6.89 59.87 83.04
N LEU A 597 -7.59 58.85 83.56
CA LEU A 597 -8.97 58.55 83.16
C LEU A 597 -10.04 59.42 83.85
N SER A 598 -9.76 60.00 85.02
CA SER A 598 -10.80 60.63 85.85
C SER A 598 -11.12 62.09 85.47
N THR A 599 -10.13 62.88 85.07
CA THR A 599 -10.30 64.31 84.74
C THR A 599 -10.99 64.52 83.39
N SER A 600 -10.86 63.55 82.48
CA SER A 600 -11.47 63.58 81.15
C SER A 600 -13.01 63.50 81.19
N ASN A 601 -13.60 62.89 82.21
CA ASN A 601 -15.04 62.60 82.25
C ASN A 601 -15.98 63.80 82.48
N SER A 602 -15.50 64.94 82.99
CA SER A 602 -16.36 66.10 83.27
C SER A 602 -16.47 67.07 82.09
N GLN A 603 -15.40 67.26 81.31
CA GLN A 603 -15.44 67.99 80.02
C GLN A 603 -16.27 67.23 78.98
N LYS A 604 -16.28 65.90 79.08
CA LYS A 604 -17.06 65.00 78.23
C LYS A 604 -18.56 65.36 78.20
N ARG A 605 -19.21 65.63 79.34
CA ARG A 605 -20.66 65.86 79.38
C ARG A 605 -21.15 67.15 78.74
N LYS A 606 -20.30 68.19 78.68
CA LYS A 606 -20.68 69.48 78.06
C LYS A 606 -20.48 69.43 76.54
N LEU A 607 -19.39 68.77 76.12
CA LEU A 607 -19.18 68.43 74.72
C LEU A 607 -20.27 67.48 74.19
N GLU A 608 -20.79 66.55 75.01
CA GLU A 608 -21.89 65.65 74.62
C GLU A 608 -23.16 66.39 74.17
N GLY A 609 -23.51 67.53 74.80
CA GLY A 609 -24.68 68.33 74.41
C GLY A 609 -24.52 69.05 73.07
N ASP A 610 -23.38 69.71 72.85
CA ASP A 610 -23.05 70.39 71.59
C ASP A 610 -22.84 69.36 70.45
N ILE A 611 -22.32 68.17 70.78
CA ILE A 611 -22.22 67.03 69.85
C ILE A 611 -23.61 66.60 69.39
N THR A 612 -24.60 66.47 70.28
CA THR A 612 -25.95 66.06 69.85
C THR A 612 -26.61 67.06 68.90
N ALA A 613 -26.46 68.37 69.12
CA ALA A 613 -27.02 69.38 68.22
C ALA A 613 -26.30 69.39 66.86
N MET A 614 -24.97 69.32 66.86
CA MET A 614 -24.18 69.20 65.62
C MET A 614 -24.42 67.86 64.91
N GLN A 615 -24.74 66.79 65.63
CA GLN A 615 -25.08 65.49 65.04
C GLN A 615 -26.38 65.56 64.23
N THR A 616 -27.41 66.22 64.75
CA THR A 616 -28.65 66.43 63.99
C THR A 616 -28.42 67.26 62.72
N ASP A 617 -27.68 68.37 62.81
CA ASP A 617 -27.38 69.20 61.64
C ASP A 617 -26.48 68.47 60.62
N LEU A 618 -25.53 67.66 61.12
CA LEU A 618 -24.67 66.82 60.29
C LEU A 618 -25.47 65.69 59.63
N ASP A 619 -26.46 65.11 60.30
CA ASP A 619 -27.30 64.05 59.75
C ASP A 619 -28.23 64.57 58.63
N GLU A 620 -28.78 65.78 58.78
CA GLU A 620 -29.54 66.46 57.72
C GLU A 620 -28.67 66.81 56.51
N LEU A 621 -27.50 67.42 56.73
CA LEU A 621 -26.54 67.71 55.65
C LEU A 621 -25.99 66.44 55.00
N ASN A 622 -25.75 65.38 55.76
CA ASN A 622 -25.34 64.08 55.21
C ASN A 622 -26.45 63.44 54.38
N HIS A 623 -27.72 63.63 54.74
CA HIS A 623 -28.84 63.12 53.94
C HIS A 623 -28.95 63.87 52.61
N GLU A 624 -28.83 65.21 52.63
CA GLU A 624 -28.82 66.02 51.42
C GLU A 624 -27.60 65.73 50.54
N LEU A 625 -26.41 65.59 51.14
CA LEU A 625 -25.19 65.22 50.43
C LEU A 625 -25.31 63.83 49.80
N LYS A 626 -25.87 62.83 50.50
CA LYS A 626 -26.13 61.50 49.92
C LYS A 626 -27.13 61.56 48.76
N SER A 627 -28.20 62.35 48.89
CA SER A 627 -29.17 62.53 47.80
C SER A 627 -28.56 63.25 46.59
N ALA A 628 -27.63 64.18 46.80
CA ALA A 628 -26.88 64.82 45.73
C ALA A 628 -25.83 63.87 45.11
N ASP A 629 -25.15 63.06 45.93
CA ASP A 629 -24.13 62.09 45.51
C ASP A 629 -24.75 60.93 44.72
N GLU A 630 -25.92 60.41 45.12
CA GLU A 630 -26.64 59.40 44.35
C GLU A 630 -27.10 59.94 42.98
N ARG A 631 -27.53 61.20 42.90
CA ARG A 631 -27.84 61.86 41.62
C ARG A 631 -26.60 62.05 40.74
N ALA A 632 -25.47 62.43 41.33
CA ALA A 632 -24.21 62.57 40.62
C ALA A 632 -23.69 61.22 40.12
N LYS A 633 -23.77 60.16 40.94
CA LYS A 633 -23.41 58.79 40.56
C LYS A 633 -24.28 58.25 39.43
N HIS A 634 -25.58 58.53 39.44
CA HIS A 634 -26.46 58.10 38.35
C HIS A 634 -26.10 58.81 37.04
N ALA A 635 -25.88 60.13 37.08
CA ALA A 635 -25.43 60.88 35.91
C ALA A 635 -24.04 60.42 35.41
N MET A 636 -23.12 60.07 36.31
CA MET A 636 -21.81 59.51 35.95
C MET A 636 -21.95 58.10 35.35
N ALA A 637 -22.85 57.27 35.87
CA ALA A 637 -23.11 55.94 35.33
C ALA A 637 -23.70 56.03 33.91
N ASP A 638 -24.66 56.93 33.67
CA ASP A 638 -25.24 57.17 32.35
C ASP A 638 -24.20 57.73 31.37
N ALA A 639 -23.36 58.67 31.80
CA ALA A 639 -22.27 59.21 30.99
C ALA A 639 -21.22 58.14 30.64
N THR A 640 -20.91 57.25 31.58
CA THR A 640 -19.98 56.13 31.34
C THR A 640 -20.59 55.12 30.37
N ARG A 641 -21.89 54.80 30.51
CA ARG A 641 -22.60 53.91 29.60
C ARG A 641 -22.65 54.46 28.18
N LEU A 642 -22.94 55.75 28.02
CA LEU A 642 -22.92 56.43 26.72
C LEU A 642 -21.51 56.49 26.11
N ALA A 643 -20.47 56.67 26.93
CA ALA A 643 -19.09 56.62 26.45
C ALA A 643 -18.69 55.20 25.98
N ASP A 644 -19.16 54.16 26.69
CA ASP A 644 -18.94 52.77 26.32
C ASP A 644 -19.75 52.39 25.06
N GLU A 645 -21.00 52.81 24.94
CA GLU A 645 -21.83 52.64 23.73
C GLU A 645 -21.19 53.34 22.52
N LEU A 646 -20.70 54.57 22.68
CA LEU A 646 -20.00 55.31 21.62
C LEU A 646 -18.69 54.63 21.21
N ARG A 647 -17.95 54.08 22.19
CA ARG A 647 -16.70 53.35 21.91
C ARG A 647 -16.98 52.02 21.21
N GLN A 648 -18.03 51.30 21.63
CA GLN A 648 -18.46 50.07 20.98
C GLN A 648 -18.90 50.32 19.53
N GLU A 649 -19.60 51.43 19.27
CA GLU A 649 -19.95 51.84 17.90
C GLU A 649 -18.74 52.30 17.08
N GLN A 650 -17.76 52.98 17.69
CA GLN A 650 -16.50 53.30 17.00
C GLN A 650 -15.69 52.05 16.64
N ASP A 651 -15.63 51.07 17.54
CA ASP A 651 -14.97 49.79 17.29
C ASP A 651 -15.75 48.96 16.25
N HIS A 652 -17.10 49.01 16.28
CA HIS A 652 -17.95 48.39 15.28
C HIS A 652 -17.75 49.02 13.89
N ALA A 653 -17.75 50.36 13.79
CA ALA A 653 -17.48 51.08 12.56
C ALA A 653 -16.08 50.77 11.99
N LEU A 654 -15.04 50.72 12.84
CA LEU A 654 -13.69 50.33 12.43
C LEU A 654 -13.63 48.86 11.97
N SER A 655 -14.38 47.96 12.61
CA SER A 655 -14.49 46.57 12.20
C SER A 655 -15.15 46.45 10.81
N VAL A 656 -16.27 47.16 10.62
CA VAL A 656 -16.98 47.22 9.33
C VAL A 656 -16.09 47.84 8.24
N GLU A 657 -15.32 48.89 8.54
CA GLU A 657 -14.35 49.50 7.62
C GLU A 657 -13.25 48.51 7.21
N LYS A 658 -12.75 47.69 8.14
CA LYS A 658 -11.77 46.63 7.86
C LYS A 658 -12.37 45.51 7.01
N VAL A 659 -13.58 45.07 7.33
CA VAL A 659 -14.31 44.07 6.54
C VAL A 659 -14.58 44.59 5.14
N ARG A 660 -15.00 45.85 4.99
CA ARG A 660 -15.18 46.51 3.68
C ARG A 660 -13.89 46.52 2.87
N LYS A 661 -12.78 46.95 3.45
CA LYS A 661 -11.47 46.95 2.76
C LYS A 661 -11.01 45.54 2.39
N SER A 662 -11.27 44.55 3.24
CA SER A 662 -11.00 43.14 2.95
C SER A 662 -11.84 42.65 1.78
N LEU A 663 -13.14 42.95 1.77
CA LEU A 663 -14.05 42.61 0.68
C LEU A 663 -13.68 43.33 -0.62
N GLU A 664 -13.28 44.60 -0.57
CA GLU A 664 -12.77 45.33 -1.73
C GLU A 664 -11.49 44.72 -2.29
N SER A 665 -10.60 44.23 -1.42
CA SER A 665 -9.40 43.50 -1.84
C SER A 665 -9.76 42.16 -2.46
N GLN A 666 -10.69 41.41 -1.87
CA GLN A 666 -11.17 40.14 -2.41
C GLN A 666 -11.87 40.33 -3.76
N VAL A 667 -12.68 41.38 -3.93
CA VAL A 667 -13.30 41.71 -5.22
C VAL A 667 -12.24 42.03 -6.27
N LYS A 668 -11.20 42.81 -5.92
CA LYS A 668 -10.08 43.08 -6.83
C LYS A 668 -9.32 41.81 -7.20
N GLU A 669 -9.06 40.95 -6.24
CA GLU A 669 -8.39 39.67 -6.48
C GLU A 669 -9.24 38.74 -7.36
N LEU A 670 -10.55 38.66 -7.09
CA LEU A 670 -11.49 37.89 -7.91
C LEU A 670 -11.60 38.47 -9.33
N GLN A 671 -11.54 39.79 -9.50
CA GLN A 671 -11.50 40.42 -10.82
C GLN A 671 -10.23 40.05 -11.57
N VAL A 672 -9.06 40.10 -10.93
CA VAL A 672 -7.79 39.66 -11.56
C VAL A 672 -7.85 38.18 -11.92
N ARG A 673 -8.37 37.32 -11.05
CA ARG A 673 -8.52 35.88 -11.34
C ARG A 673 -9.53 35.62 -12.46
N LEU A 674 -10.59 36.43 -12.55
CA LEU A 674 -11.54 36.37 -13.67
C LEU A 674 -10.83 36.74 -14.98
N ASP A 675 -10.10 37.86 -15.01
CA ASP A 675 -9.36 38.32 -16.20
C ASP A 675 -8.29 37.30 -16.63
N GLU A 676 -7.59 36.68 -15.67
CA GLU A 676 -6.61 35.61 -15.92
C GLU A 676 -7.28 34.33 -16.44
N SER A 677 -8.43 33.95 -15.88
CA SER A 677 -9.23 32.80 -16.32
C SER A 677 -9.78 33.02 -17.73
N GLU A 678 -10.28 34.21 -18.04
CA GLU A 678 -10.74 34.60 -19.37
C GLU A 678 -9.60 34.58 -20.39
N ALA A 679 -8.43 35.12 -20.03
CA ALA A 679 -7.25 35.06 -20.89
C ALA A 679 -6.76 33.62 -21.12
N ALA A 680 -6.80 32.78 -20.09
CA ALA A 680 -6.45 31.35 -20.19
C ALA A 680 -7.47 30.59 -21.05
N ALA A 681 -8.77 30.85 -20.88
CA ALA A 681 -9.84 30.27 -21.69
C ALA A 681 -9.74 30.70 -23.16
N LEU A 682 -9.42 31.97 -23.45
CA LEU A 682 -9.18 32.46 -24.81
C LEU A 682 -7.95 31.79 -25.44
N LYS A 683 -6.86 31.62 -24.69
CA LYS A 683 -5.63 30.96 -25.18
C LYS A 683 -5.82 29.46 -25.38
N GLY A 684 -6.53 28.80 -24.47
CA GLY A 684 -6.90 27.38 -24.55
C GLY A 684 -7.89 27.12 -25.69
N GLY A 685 -8.92 27.96 -25.82
CA GLY A 685 -9.91 27.92 -26.89
C GLY A 685 -9.28 28.09 -28.26
N LYS A 686 -8.38 29.07 -28.45
CA LYS A 686 -7.64 29.24 -29.72
C LYS A 686 -6.81 28.01 -30.09
N LYS A 687 -6.12 27.39 -29.12
CA LYS A 687 -5.36 26.14 -29.37
C LYS A 687 -6.27 24.96 -29.71
N MET A 688 -7.43 24.85 -29.07
CA MET A 688 -8.39 23.79 -29.34
C MET A 688 -9.02 23.97 -30.72
N ILE A 689 -9.36 25.20 -31.11
CA ILE A 689 -9.85 25.53 -32.46
C ILE A 689 -8.79 25.17 -33.50
N GLN A 690 -7.52 25.54 -33.30
CA GLN A 690 -6.44 25.14 -34.23
C GLN A 690 -6.30 23.61 -34.36
N LYS A 691 -6.46 22.85 -33.27
CA LYS A 691 -6.46 21.38 -33.31
C LYS A 691 -7.68 20.81 -34.03
N LEU A 692 -8.85 21.42 -33.87
CA LEU A 692 -10.06 21.01 -34.58
C LEU A 692 -9.93 21.35 -36.08
N GLU A 693 -9.40 22.51 -36.42
CA GLU A 693 -9.11 22.90 -37.81
C GLU A 693 -8.09 21.96 -38.47
N SER A 694 -7.03 21.56 -37.76
CA SER A 694 -6.08 20.57 -38.28
C SER A 694 -6.75 19.20 -38.45
N ARG A 695 -7.59 18.78 -37.50
CA ARG A 695 -8.31 17.51 -37.59
C ARG A 695 -9.32 17.50 -38.74
N VAL A 696 -10.00 18.62 -39.00
CA VAL A 696 -10.88 18.78 -40.16
C VAL A 696 -10.08 18.61 -41.45
N ARG A 697 -8.92 19.26 -41.58
CA ARG A 697 -8.07 19.08 -42.77
C ARG A 697 -7.57 17.65 -42.95
N GLU A 698 -7.23 16.96 -41.86
CA GLU A 698 -6.87 15.54 -41.90
C GLU A 698 -8.04 14.68 -42.36
N LEU A 699 -9.22 14.89 -41.81
CA LEU A 699 -10.44 14.15 -42.19
C LEU A 699 -10.85 14.43 -43.65
N GLU A 700 -10.69 15.66 -44.13
CA GLU A 700 -10.88 16.02 -45.54
C GLU A 700 -9.89 15.27 -46.45
N SER A 701 -8.61 15.19 -46.06
CA SER A 701 -7.58 14.44 -46.78
C SER A 701 -7.83 12.93 -46.76
N GLU A 702 -8.25 12.38 -45.62
CA GLU A 702 -8.65 10.98 -45.48
C GLU A 702 -9.85 10.68 -46.38
N LEU A 703 -10.87 11.54 -46.39
CA LEU A 703 -12.04 11.42 -47.25
C LEU A 703 -11.66 11.42 -48.74
N ASP A 704 -10.80 12.34 -49.17
CA ASP A 704 -10.28 12.37 -50.54
C ASP A 704 -9.52 11.09 -50.90
N SER A 705 -8.70 10.58 -49.97
CA SER A 705 -7.96 9.33 -50.16
C SER A 705 -8.90 8.12 -50.28
N GLU A 706 -9.97 8.10 -49.48
CA GLU A 706 -10.93 7.01 -49.46
C GLU A 706 -11.84 7.07 -50.69
N GLN A 707 -12.19 8.25 -51.18
CA GLN A 707 -12.86 8.43 -52.47
C GLN A 707 -12.00 7.90 -53.63
N ARG A 708 -10.68 8.14 -53.62
CA ARG A 708 -9.75 7.58 -54.62
C ARG A 708 -9.69 6.05 -54.54
N ARG A 709 -9.56 5.49 -53.34
CA ARG A 709 -9.58 4.03 -53.14
C ARG A 709 -10.90 3.41 -53.57
N HIS A 710 -12.02 4.04 -53.26
CA HIS A 710 -13.34 3.57 -53.70
C HIS A 710 -13.45 3.58 -55.23
N ALA A 711 -12.93 4.62 -55.90
CA ALA A 711 -12.88 4.67 -57.36
C ALA A 711 -12.00 3.55 -57.97
N GLU A 712 -10.88 3.21 -57.33
CA GLU A 712 -10.02 2.09 -57.73
C GLU A 712 -10.70 0.74 -57.50
N THR A 713 -11.35 0.55 -56.34
CA THR A 713 -12.14 -0.63 -56.02
C THR A 713 -13.26 -0.82 -57.03
N GLN A 714 -13.98 0.24 -57.42
CA GLN A 714 -14.99 0.17 -58.47
C GLN A 714 -14.41 -0.24 -59.83
N LYS A 715 -13.22 0.27 -60.20
CA LYS A 715 -12.51 -0.16 -61.42
C LYS A 715 -12.12 -1.63 -61.35
N SER A 716 -11.62 -2.09 -60.20
CA SER A 716 -11.25 -3.50 -59.97
C SER A 716 -12.47 -4.41 -60.03
N MET A 717 -13.57 -4.03 -59.37
CA MET A 717 -14.85 -4.73 -59.41
C MET A 717 -15.34 -4.87 -60.85
N ARG A 718 -15.28 -3.81 -61.67
CA ARG A 718 -15.64 -3.89 -63.10
C ARG A 718 -14.76 -4.86 -63.89
N LYS A 719 -13.47 -5.03 -63.54
CA LYS A 719 -12.58 -6.02 -64.16
C LYS A 719 -12.96 -7.45 -63.73
N VAL A 720 -13.22 -7.65 -62.44
CA VAL A 720 -13.67 -8.94 -61.91
C VAL A 720 -15.02 -9.34 -62.52
N ASP A 721 -15.96 -8.40 -62.63
CA ASP A 721 -17.27 -8.64 -63.22
C ASP A 721 -17.19 -9.06 -64.71
N ARG A 722 -16.24 -8.48 -65.47
CA ARG A 722 -15.91 -8.95 -66.82
C ARG A 722 -15.36 -10.37 -66.81
N ARG A 723 -14.45 -10.68 -65.88
CA ARG A 723 -13.85 -12.02 -65.75
C ARG A 723 -14.86 -13.08 -65.32
N VAL A 724 -15.81 -12.73 -64.46
CA VAL A 724 -16.93 -13.61 -64.08
C VAL A 724 -17.80 -13.89 -65.30
N LYS A 725 -18.09 -12.88 -66.13
CA LYS A 725 -18.84 -13.08 -67.39
C LYS A 725 -18.09 -13.97 -68.37
N GLU A 726 -16.78 -13.80 -68.52
CA GLU A 726 -15.92 -14.69 -69.33
C GLU A 726 -15.94 -16.14 -68.80
N LEU A 727 -15.78 -16.34 -67.49
CA LEU A 727 -15.83 -17.66 -66.87
C LEU A 727 -17.21 -18.30 -66.97
N SER A 728 -18.29 -17.52 -66.86
CA SER A 728 -19.65 -17.99 -67.07
C SER A 728 -19.85 -18.46 -68.51
N PHE A 729 -19.32 -17.72 -69.48
CA PHE A 729 -19.37 -18.13 -70.88
C PHE A 729 -18.59 -19.42 -71.13
N GLN A 730 -17.38 -19.52 -70.54
CA GLN A 730 -16.57 -20.74 -70.57
C GLN A 730 -17.29 -21.93 -69.94
N GLN A 731 -17.94 -21.72 -68.78
CA GLN A 731 -18.73 -22.76 -68.10
C GLN A 731 -19.91 -23.24 -68.96
N ASP A 732 -20.60 -22.32 -69.64
CA ASP A 732 -21.68 -22.68 -70.56
C ASP A 732 -21.16 -23.47 -71.78
N GLU A 733 -19.98 -23.16 -72.26
CA GLU A 733 -19.34 -23.89 -73.36
C GLU A 733 -18.86 -25.28 -72.93
N ASP A 734 -18.26 -25.39 -71.74
CA ASP A 734 -17.88 -26.66 -71.13
C ASP A 734 -19.10 -27.53 -70.82
N ARG A 735 -20.21 -26.93 -70.35
CA ARG A 735 -21.48 -27.63 -70.15
C ARG A 735 -22.02 -28.20 -71.46
N LYS A 736 -22.02 -27.43 -72.55
CA LYS A 736 -22.42 -27.92 -73.88
C LYS A 736 -21.52 -29.07 -74.35
N ASN A 737 -20.22 -28.99 -74.08
CA ASN A 737 -19.29 -30.08 -74.40
C ASN A 737 -19.55 -31.32 -73.55
N HIS A 738 -19.88 -31.15 -72.28
CA HIS A 738 -20.26 -32.25 -71.39
C HIS A 738 -21.58 -32.89 -71.82
N GLU A 739 -22.60 -32.12 -72.17
CA GLU A 739 -23.88 -32.62 -72.70
C GLU A 739 -23.65 -33.45 -73.98
N ARG A 740 -22.82 -32.97 -74.91
CA ARG A 740 -22.42 -33.74 -76.11
C ARG A 740 -21.70 -35.06 -75.75
N MET A 741 -20.84 -35.02 -74.74
CA MET A 741 -20.13 -36.21 -74.27
C MET A 741 -21.08 -37.20 -73.60
N GLN A 742 -22.04 -36.70 -72.82
CA GLN A 742 -23.06 -37.52 -72.16
C GLN A 742 -23.98 -38.19 -73.19
N GLU A 743 -24.39 -37.48 -74.25
CA GLU A 743 -25.12 -38.09 -75.36
C GLU A 743 -24.34 -39.23 -76.03
N LEU A 744 -23.01 -39.07 -76.15
CA LEU A 744 -22.15 -40.13 -76.70
C LEU A 744 -22.08 -41.32 -75.74
N VAL A 745 -21.93 -41.08 -74.44
CA VAL A 745 -21.96 -42.11 -73.40
C VAL A 745 -23.29 -42.86 -73.43
N ASP A 746 -24.42 -42.16 -73.50
CA ASP A 746 -25.76 -42.78 -73.53
C ASP A 746 -25.95 -43.62 -74.80
N LYS A 747 -25.48 -43.15 -75.97
CA LYS A 747 -25.45 -43.93 -77.21
C LYS A 747 -24.64 -45.21 -77.06
N LEU A 748 -23.47 -45.14 -76.41
CA LEU A 748 -22.63 -46.31 -76.16
C LEU A 748 -23.27 -47.25 -75.14
N GLN A 749 -23.87 -46.74 -74.06
CA GLN A 749 -24.59 -47.55 -73.07
C GLN A 749 -25.80 -48.26 -73.67
N ASN A 750 -26.55 -47.60 -74.56
CA ASN A 750 -27.64 -48.23 -75.29
C ASN A 750 -27.13 -49.36 -76.20
N LYS A 751 -26.00 -49.18 -76.89
CA LYS A 751 -25.36 -50.28 -77.64
C LYS A 751 -24.95 -51.43 -76.72
N ILE A 752 -24.36 -51.15 -75.56
CA ILE A 752 -24.00 -52.16 -74.56
C ILE A 752 -25.24 -52.93 -74.09
N LYS A 753 -26.36 -52.24 -73.80
CA LYS A 753 -27.63 -52.89 -73.44
C LYS A 753 -28.12 -53.81 -74.55
N THR A 754 -28.08 -53.36 -75.80
CA THR A 754 -28.46 -54.20 -76.95
C THR A 754 -27.57 -55.42 -77.06
N TYR A 755 -26.24 -55.27 -76.90
CA TYR A 755 -25.32 -56.39 -76.92
C TYR A 755 -25.53 -57.35 -75.75
N LYS A 756 -25.80 -56.85 -74.54
CA LYS A 756 -26.15 -57.70 -73.39
C LYS A 756 -27.40 -58.51 -73.65
N ARG A 757 -28.45 -57.88 -74.21
CA ARG A 757 -29.68 -58.60 -74.58
C ARG A 757 -29.42 -59.69 -75.63
N GLN A 758 -28.56 -59.42 -76.61
CA GLN A 758 -28.16 -60.42 -77.60
C GLN A 758 -27.37 -61.58 -76.97
N VAL A 759 -26.52 -61.30 -75.96
CA VAL A 759 -25.82 -62.33 -75.20
C VAL A 759 -26.81 -63.16 -74.38
N GLU A 760 -27.75 -62.52 -73.67
CA GLU A 760 -28.79 -63.20 -72.91
C GLU A 760 -29.67 -64.08 -73.81
N GLU A 761 -30.12 -63.57 -74.97
CA GLU A 761 -30.85 -64.35 -75.97
C GLU A 761 -30.02 -65.55 -76.47
N ALA A 762 -28.71 -65.37 -76.68
CA ALA A 762 -27.81 -66.46 -77.06
C ALA A 762 -27.60 -67.49 -75.94
N GLU A 763 -27.48 -67.05 -74.69
CA GLU A 763 -27.39 -67.90 -73.50
C GLU A 763 -28.69 -68.69 -73.29
N GLU A 764 -29.84 -68.07 -73.51
CA GLU A 764 -31.14 -68.74 -73.42
C GLU A 764 -31.28 -69.82 -74.50
N ILE A 765 -30.86 -69.54 -75.74
CA ILE A 765 -30.77 -70.53 -76.80
C ILE A 765 -29.80 -71.66 -76.42
N ALA A 766 -28.64 -71.35 -75.85
CA ALA A 766 -27.67 -72.34 -75.41
C ALA A 766 -28.21 -73.21 -74.26
N ALA A 767 -28.91 -72.62 -73.29
CA ALA A 767 -29.56 -73.31 -72.19
C ALA A 767 -30.67 -74.25 -72.68
N VAL A 768 -31.49 -73.81 -73.64
CA VAL A 768 -32.51 -74.65 -74.29
C VAL A 768 -31.85 -75.83 -75.02
N ASN A 769 -30.75 -75.61 -75.73
CA ASN A 769 -30.00 -76.67 -76.40
C ASN A 769 -29.37 -77.64 -75.39
N LEU A 770 -28.83 -77.15 -74.28
CA LEU A 770 -28.28 -77.97 -73.19
C LEU A 770 -29.37 -78.81 -72.51
N ALA A 771 -30.56 -78.23 -72.29
CA ALA A 771 -31.71 -78.96 -71.74
C ALA A 771 -32.18 -80.07 -72.68
N LYS A 772 -32.22 -79.82 -74.00
CA LYS A 772 -32.48 -80.85 -75.01
C LYS A 772 -31.41 -81.94 -74.98
N PHE A 773 -30.13 -81.58 -74.87
CA PHE A 773 -29.03 -82.54 -74.76
C PHE A 773 -29.16 -83.41 -73.51
N ARG A 774 -29.42 -82.82 -72.34
CA ARG A 774 -29.65 -83.56 -71.08
C ARG A 774 -30.84 -84.50 -71.18
N LYS A 775 -31.93 -84.09 -71.85
CA LYS A 775 -33.09 -84.96 -72.05
C LYS A 775 -32.74 -86.18 -72.92
N VAL A 776 -31.99 -85.96 -74.00
CA VAL A 776 -31.50 -87.06 -74.85
C VAL A 776 -30.53 -87.97 -74.09
N GLN A 777 -29.69 -87.40 -73.21
CA GLN A 777 -28.79 -88.16 -72.35
C GLN A 777 -29.54 -89.01 -71.32
N GLN A 778 -30.60 -88.47 -70.71
CA GLN A 778 -31.48 -89.23 -69.80
C GLN A 778 -32.20 -90.36 -70.55
N GLU A 779 -32.71 -90.10 -71.76
CA GLU A 779 -33.34 -91.14 -72.59
C GLU A 779 -32.34 -92.24 -73.00
N LEU A 780 -31.06 -91.89 -73.15
CA LEU A 780 -29.96 -92.84 -73.38
C LEU A 780 -29.68 -93.67 -72.13
N GLU A 781 -29.52 -93.04 -70.96
CA GLU A 781 -29.32 -93.73 -69.67
C GLU A 781 -30.49 -94.68 -69.35
N ASP A 782 -31.74 -94.27 -69.57
CA ASP A 782 -32.93 -95.11 -69.40
C ASP A 782 -32.97 -96.28 -70.41
N ALA A 783 -32.33 -96.14 -71.57
CA ALA A 783 -32.19 -97.21 -72.55
C ALA A 783 -31.06 -98.17 -72.17
N GLU A 784 -29.95 -97.65 -71.63
CA GLU A 784 -28.83 -98.42 -71.08
C GLU A 784 -29.27 -99.25 -69.87
N GLU A 785 -30.01 -98.68 -68.91
CA GLU A 785 -30.55 -99.42 -67.77
C GLU A 785 -31.51 -100.55 -68.20
N ARG A 786 -32.33 -100.30 -69.24
CA ARG A 786 -33.19 -101.35 -69.81
C ARG A 786 -32.36 -102.47 -70.46
N ALA A 787 -31.26 -102.13 -71.13
CA ALA A 787 -30.34 -103.10 -71.69
C ALA A 787 -29.65 -103.92 -70.58
N ASP A 788 -29.18 -103.28 -69.52
CA ASP A 788 -28.53 -103.93 -68.37
C ASP A 788 -29.49 -104.86 -67.60
N GLN A 789 -30.75 -104.46 -67.42
CA GLN A 789 -31.78 -105.31 -66.83
C GLN A 789 -32.05 -106.54 -67.70
N ALA A 790 -32.06 -106.40 -69.03
CA ALA A 790 -32.19 -107.51 -69.97
C ALA A 790 -30.96 -108.45 -69.92
N GLU A 791 -29.74 -107.91 -69.84
CA GLU A 791 -28.51 -108.70 -69.68
C GLU A 791 -28.48 -109.45 -68.34
N SER A 792 -28.91 -108.81 -67.25
CA SER A 792 -29.00 -109.43 -65.92
C SER A 792 -30.02 -110.59 -65.90
N ALA A 793 -31.15 -110.45 -66.60
CA ALA A 793 -32.13 -111.52 -66.77
C ALA A 793 -31.54 -112.71 -67.55
N VAL A 794 -30.75 -112.46 -68.60
CA VAL A 794 -30.06 -113.50 -69.38
C VAL A 794 -28.98 -114.21 -68.54
N GLN A 795 -28.21 -113.48 -67.73
CA GLN A 795 -27.23 -114.08 -66.82
C GLN A 795 -27.87 -114.99 -65.77
N LYS A 796 -29.03 -114.61 -65.20
CA LYS A 796 -29.79 -115.46 -64.26
C LYS A 796 -30.29 -116.75 -64.92
N LEU A 797 -30.70 -116.71 -66.18
CA LEU A 797 -31.07 -117.91 -66.94
C LEU A 797 -29.88 -118.83 -67.22
N ARG A 798 -28.69 -118.28 -67.50
CA ARG A 798 -27.46 -119.06 -67.69
C ARG A 798 -27.01 -119.75 -66.39
N ALA A 799 -27.15 -119.09 -65.23
CA ALA A 799 -26.83 -119.69 -63.93
C ALA A 799 -27.75 -120.88 -63.58
N LYS A 800 -29.02 -120.83 -64.02
CA LYS A 800 -30.02 -121.89 -63.80
C LYS A 800 -29.76 -123.17 -64.62
N ASN A 801 -28.98 -123.10 -65.70
CA ASN A 801 -28.62 -124.25 -66.55
C ASN A 801 -27.33 -124.98 -66.13
N ARG A 802 -26.54 -124.45 -65.17
CA ARG A 802 -25.30 -125.10 -64.68
C ARG A 802 -25.54 -126.10 -63.54
N SER A 803 -26.70 -126.11 -62.89
CA SER A 803 -26.99 -126.98 -61.73
C SER A 803 -27.66 -128.31 -62.06
N SER A 804 -27.94 -128.62 -63.34
CA SER A 804 -28.70 -129.81 -63.76
C SER A 804 -27.89 -130.94 -64.43
N VAL A 805 -26.55 -130.87 -64.48
CA VAL A 805 -25.71 -131.83 -65.27
C VAL A 805 -24.75 -132.70 -64.43
N SER A 806 -24.68 -132.57 -63.10
CA SER A 806 -23.70 -133.33 -62.28
C SER A 806 -24.19 -134.67 -61.70
N ALA A 807 -24.97 -135.46 -62.45
CA ALA A 807 -25.36 -136.81 -62.02
C ALA A 807 -25.37 -137.83 -63.18
N ALA A 808 -24.19 -138.25 -63.66
CA ALA A 808 -23.96 -139.60 -64.21
C ALA A 808 -22.47 -139.88 -64.54
N ARG A 809 -21.95 -140.97 -63.94
CA ARG A 809 -20.86 -141.91 -64.37
C ARG A 809 -19.35 -141.62 -64.14
N ALA A 810 -18.82 -142.24 -63.07
CA ALA A 810 -17.91 -143.41 -62.99
C ALA A 810 -16.43 -143.43 -63.54
N SER A 811 -15.48 -143.60 -62.60
CA SER A 811 -14.30 -144.53 -62.51
C SER A 811 -13.12 -144.48 -63.54
N PRO A 812 -11.92 -145.06 -63.27
CA PRO A 812 -11.12 -145.24 -62.03
C PRO A 812 -9.64 -144.75 -62.14
N LEU A 813 -9.17 -144.00 -61.13
CA LEU A 813 -7.97 -144.19 -60.30
C LEU A 813 -8.00 -143.12 -59.20
#